data_AF-A0A4Q4WHG2-F1
#
_entry.id   AF-A0A4Q4WHG2-F1
#
_cell.length_a   1.000
_cell.length_b   1.000
_cell.length_c   1.000
_cell.angle_alpha   90.00
_cell.angle_beta   90.00
_cell.angle_gamma   90.00
#
_symmetry.space_group_name_H-M   'P 1'
#
loop_
_entity.id
_entity.type
_entity.pdbx_description
1 polymer ?
#
loop_
_entity_poly.entity_id
_entity_poly.type
_entity_poly.pdbx_seq_one_letter_code
_entity_poly.pdbx_strand_id
1 'polypeptide(L)'
;MASSPPPPPPHTAKSASISRSSASREEMKSLADSMLLASLSSSRASNAVSPSYSGNASKRSVSDSLPRGIDDRSASLRSGGPILTPGSSTSASITREQLRASLHKGSQSMSKSSFGLSKLNSDSLSKSRLDSMSKAKSARVGMSAADSRSKVSQLKRDIEKAKAKIAHRSTSGLFKAAVSTDLLFLIDTTGSMLRYIEEAKNQVRSIANDIHEAFLNEAEVRIAVIGYKDHGDSPNIQFLDFTTSTEQVHGFLGELEADGGKDIPEDVLGGIQKALSAAWKHQTRCIVHIGDAPPHGRTLHDLNDSDDDYITPGSEPHRLTYEPLLRKLVQLNINYAMLRITSQTDRMALVFANTYAEHMAEVKLYPSNEYYREHLTGKAGGSWSGTRSKLNADAKLQFEESYLGTTYSALRHLIVKAVTASASRTATRLAKTRTMVRPGDFKPGMVSYLISIHEEEPAKDDISLETTPPEWKRKSWLDDTLQVEGFCPDVVVHDAKTLGNMMAHDDTIKLSVVELTIYARSKPFAQGATRVASYAKTAFSTNKFVVKTFKKSGGNKMEHLTEDMRAQALCKAFALEFNALLGSGHEPLDFIVTTALERKGTRGNGCISLEPYIAGEYIKYNSNGGWVNESSDPFNMAAQAFSHFTFERSWGSLLVSDLQGVGRNLTDPAIHTKDEKRFTLDENNLNEEGFKFFFMSHECNAICRRLELQTTREQCVTGKFQFRENWPTMDTTVCCSNKLCRKIVQLSKAHKSSTYPGHHWCDGCWPQLQSSMDRYSCAEEVPYHEFDVSKFFFESQGQAMPQKCPEHRETDPSVSSAATVGGSLWNRSKSFDFSSKKKSVSGRAWG
;
A
#
# COMPACT_ATOMS: atom_id res chain seq x y z
N MET A 1 18.69 -38.49 -60.60
CA MET A 1 19.43 -39.35 -59.65
C MET A 1 20.14 -38.47 -58.64
N ALA A 2 20.60 -39.05 -57.51
CA ALA A 2 21.19 -38.40 -56.34
C ALA A 2 20.21 -37.58 -55.47
N SER A 3 19.85 -38.18 -54.34
CA SER A 3 19.05 -37.65 -53.24
C SER A 3 19.94 -37.37 -52.02
N SER A 4 19.55 -36.41 -51.17
CA SER A 4 20.25 -36.08 -49.92
C SER A 4 19.48 -36.60 -48.67
N PRO A 5 20.16 -36.96 -47.57
CA PRO A 5 19.55 -37.65 -46.42
C PRO A 5 18.97 -36.70 -45.33
N PRO A 6 18.13 -37.24 -44.40
CA PRO A 6 17.37 -36.46 -43.40
C PRO A 6 18.12 -36.18 -42.07
N PRO A 7 17.61 -35.26 -41.23
CA PRO A 7 18.21 -34.93 -39.93
C PRO A 7 17.91 -35.96 -38.80
N PRO A 8 18.72 -36.00 -37.73
CA PRO A 8 18.61 -37.00 -36.65
C PRO A 8 17.54 -36.69 -35.57
N PRO A 9 17.13 -37.70 -34.77
CA PRO A 9 16.04 -37.64 -33.77
C PRO A 9 16.52 -37.22 -32.35
N PRO A 10 15.62 -37.05 -31.34
CA PRO A 10 15.91 -36.27 -30.13
C PRO A 10 16.51 -37.08 -28.97
N HIS A 11 17.31 -36.42 -28.13
CA HIS A 11 17.87 -36.99 -26.91
C HIS A 11 17.06 -36.64 -25.65
N THR A 12 16.74 -37.66 -24.87
CA THR A 12 16.09 -37.58 -23.56
C THR A 12 17.12 -37.37 -22.45
N ALA A 13 16.98 -36.29 -21.68
CA ALA A 13 17.83 -36.03 -20.52
C ALA A 13 17.31 -36.79 -19.28
N LYS A 14 18.06 -37.79 -18.81
CA LYS A 14 17.88 -38.38 -17.48
C LYS A 14 18.49 -37.47 -16.41
N SER A 15 17.85 -37.42 -15.25
CA SER A 15 18.34 -36.76 -14.04
C SER A 15 19.67 -37.36 -13.57
N ALA A 16 20.68 -36.51 -13.36
CA ALA A 16 21.90 -36.85 -12.64
C ALA A 16 22.14 -35.84 -11.50
N SER A 17 22.34 -36.38 -10.30
CA SER A 17 22.64 -35.61 -9.09
C SER A 17 24.05 -35.03 -9.12
N ILE A 18 24.20 -33.72 -8.91
CA ILE A 18 25.50 -33.09 -8.69
C ILE A 18 25.75 -32.99 -7.17
N SER A 19 26.82 -33.64 -6.70
CA SER A 19 27.32 -33.50 -5.34
C SER A 19 27.92 -32.11 -5.12
N ARG A 20 27.60 -31.50 -3.97
CA ARG A 20 28.22 -30.23 -3.55
C ARG A 20 29.58 -30.53 -2.91
N SER A 21 30.66 -30.02 -3.49
CA SER A 21 31.95 -29.95 -2.80
C SER A 21 31.88 -28.86 -1.71
N SER A 22 32.33 -29.21 -0.51
CA SER A 22 32.45 -28.27 0.61
C SER A 22 33.69 -27.41 0.43
N ALA A 23 33.53 -26.18 -0.09
CA ALA A 23 34.56 -25.16 0.02
C ALA A 23 34.82 -24.85 1.51
N SER A 24 36.08 -24.71 1.89
CA SER A 24 36.45 -24.52 3.30
C SER A 24 36.07 -23.13 3.80
N ARG A 25 35.84 -23.02 5.12
CA ARG A 25 35.52 -21.74 5.78
C ARG A 25 36.65 -20.71 5.67
N GLU A 26 37.87 -21.16 5.40
CA GLU A 26 39.08 -20.36 5.28
C GLU A 26 39.24 -19.75 3.88
N GLU A 27 38.86 -20.47 2.82
CA GLU A 27 38.85 -19.94 1.44
C GLU A 27 37.85 -18.80 1.28
N MET A 28 36.64 -18.92 1.87
CA MET A 28 35.66 -17.83 1.88
C MET A 28 36.13 -16.61 2.68
N LYS A 29 36.95 -16.81 3.71
CA LYS A 29 37.52 -15.72 4.53
C LYS A 29 38.65 -15.01 3.78
N SER A 30 39.55 -15.76 3.15
CA SER A 30 40.59 -15.25 2.25
C SER A 30 40.00 -14.41 1.11
N LEU A 31 38.91 -14.89 0.48
CA LEU A 31 38.22 -14.14 -0.56
C LEU A 31 37.61 -12.83 -0.02
N ALA A 32 36.97 -12.85 1.14
CA ALA A 32 36.40 -11.65 1.77
C ALA A 32 37.49 -10.61 2.13
N ASP A 33 38.60 -11.05 2.73
CA ASP A 33 39.73 -10.18 3.07
C ASP A 33 40.38 -9.56 1.82
N SER A 34 40.45 -10.32 0.71
CA SER A 34 40.94 -9.80 -0.58
C SER A 34 40.05 -8.70 -1.17
N MET A 35 38.72 -8.82 -1.01
CA MET A 35 37.77 -7.79 -1.46
C MET A 35 37.79 -6.55 -0.56
N LEU A 36 38.08 -6.71 0.74
CA LEU A 36 38.28 -5.60 1.67
C LEU A 36 39.54 -4.79 1.34
N LEU A 37 40.66 -5.48 1.08
CA LEU A 37 41.93 -4.83 0.71
C LEU A 37 41.84 -4.08 -0.62
N ALA A 38 41.14 -4.63 -1.62
CA ALA A 38 40.87 -3.95 -2.89
C ALA A 38 40.02 -2.67 -2.72
N SER A 39 39.17 -2.62 -1.68
CA SER A 39 38.33 -1.46 -1.38
C SER A 39 39.10 -0.33 -0.67
N LEU A 40 40.12 -0.67 0.12
CA LEU A 40 40.92 0.28 0.91
C LEU A 40 42.05 0.96 0.10
N SER A 41 42.45 0.41 -1.04
CA SER A 41 43.48 1.00 -1.92
C SER A 41 42.98 2.12 -2.85
N SER A 42 41.67 2.38 -2.92
CA SER A 42 41.06 3.30 -3.89
C SER A 42 40.88 4.75 -3.38
N SER A 43 40.99 4.98 -2.06
CA SER A 43 40.52 6.23 -1.41
C SER A 43 41.62 7.23 -1.01
N ARG A 44 42.84 7.12 -1.54
CA ARG A 44 43.97 8.00 -1.17
C ARG A 44 44.54 8.81 -2.34
N ALA A 45 43.74 9.74 -2.86
CA ALA A 45 44.22 10.84 -3.69
C ALA A 45 43.36 12.11 -3.53
N SER A 46 44.01 13.27 -3.67
CA SER A 46 43.47 14.64 -3.77
C SER A 46 42.91 15.37 -2.52
N ASN A 47 43.80 16.21 -1.99
CA ASN A 47 43.60 17.65 -1.73
C ASN A 47 42.99 18.15 -0.41
N ALA A 48 43.89 18.63 0.44
CA ALA A 48 43.63 19.62 1.48
C ALA A 48 43.57 21.04 0.90
N VAL A 49 42.68 21.89 1.43
CA VAL A 49 42.78 23.36 1.42
C VAL A 49 42.17 23.88 2.73
N SER A 50 42.93 24.69 3.48
CA SER A 50 42.39 25.56 4.54
C SER A 50 42.18 26.97 3.97
N PRO A 51 41.32 27.79 4.58
CA PRO A 51 41.93 28.91 5.30
C PRO A 51 41.25 29.28 6.63
N SER A 52 42.06 29.88 7.50
CA SER A 52 41.68 30.62 8.71
C SER A 52 41.04 31.98 8.40
N TYR A 53 40.29 32.56 9.35
CA TYR A 53 40.60 33.90 9.90
C TYR A 53 39.82 34.20 11.21
N SER A 54 40.40 35.07 12.05
CA SER A 54 39.83 35.63 13.29
C SER A 54 38.51 36.39 13.07
N GLY A 55 37.61 36.60 14.03
CA GLY A 55 37.75 36.58 15.50
C GLY A 55 37.71 38.01 16.06
N ASN A 56 36.67 38.36 16.82
CA ASN A 56 36.71 39.51 17.74
C ASN A 56 35.58 39.45 18.78
N ALA A 57 35.83 39.99 19.99
CA ALA A 57 34.92 39.93 21.13
C ALA A 57 34.75 41.30 21.79
N SER A 58 33.55 41.60 22.27
CA SER A 58 33.19 42.58 23.32
C SER A 58 31.67 42.74 23.35
N LYS A 59 30.96 43.06 24.44
CA LYS A 59 31.11 43.08 25.91
C LYS A 59 29.93 43.97 26.38
N ARG A 60 29.44 43.75 27.61
CA ARG A 60 28.52 44.63 28.40
C ARG A 60 27.04 44.71 27.93
N SER A 61 26.05 45.00 28.79
CA SER A 61 25.79 44.68 30.23
C SER A 61 24.55 45.45 30.71
N VAL A 62 23.62 44.83 31.47
CA VAL A 62 22.81 45.45 32.57
C VAL A 62 21.80 46.55 32.11
N SER A 63 20.60 46.81 32.65
CA SER A 63 19.89 46.50 33.93
C SER A 63 18.36 46.51 33.74
N ASP A 64 17.64 45.91 34.70
CA ASP A 64 16.36 46.31 35.32
C ASP A 64 15.39 47.28 34.61
N SER A 65 14.09 46.92 34.61
CA SER A 65 13.19 47.33 35.73
C SER A 65 11.72 46.91 35.53
N LEU A 66 11.09 46.45 36.63
CA LEU A 66 9.62 46.39 36.82
C LEU A 66 9.14 47.75 37.35
N PRO A 67 7.84 48.10 37.24
CA PRO A 67 6.95 47.87 38.39
C PRO A 67 5.46 47.56 38.08
N ARG A 68 4.81 46.90 39.06
CA ARG A 68 3.42 47.08 39.61
C ARG A 68 2.29 47.56 38.67
N GLY A 69 1.07 47.01 38.67
CA GLY A 69 0.35 46.25 39.71
C GLY A 69 -0.90 47.04 40.19
N ILE A 70 -2.07 46.39 40.24
CA ILE A 70 -3.41 46.77 40.79
C ILE A 70 -4.30 45.53 40.47
N ASP A 71 -4.86 44.75 41.41
CA ASP A 71 -5.99 44.99 42.34
C ASP A 71 -7.35 45.24 41.61
N ASP A 72 -8.52 44.77 42.04
CA ASP A 72 -8.97 43.69 42.96
C ASP A 72 -10.52 43.53 42.76
N ARG A 73 -11.15 42.43 43.22
CA ARG A 73 -12.61 42.27 43.52
C ARG A 73 -13.68 42.46 42.42
N SER A 74 -14.98 42.14 42.61
CA SER A 74 -15.69 41.01 43.25
C SER A 74 -17.23 41.23 43.16
N ALA A 75 -18.05 40.16 43.09
CA ALA A 75 -19.50 40.12 43.43
C ALA A 75 -20.47 40.93 42.48
N SER A 76 -21.80 40.75 42.42
CA SER A 76 -22.74 39.87 43.17
C SER A 76 -24.11 39.70 42.48
N LEU A 77 -24.66 38.46 42.51
CA LEU A 77 -26.02 38.03 42.96
C LEU A 77 -27.39 38.59 42.44
N ARG A 78 -28.38 37.67 42.48
CA ARG A 78 -29.88 37.79 42.39
C ARG A 78 -30.51 37.83 40.97
N SER A 79 -31.71 37.29 40.70
CA SER A 79 -32.57 36.28 41.39
C SER A 79 -33.83 35.94 40.55
N GLY A 80 -34.36 34.70 40.65
CA GLY A 80 -35.82 34.46 40.69
C GLY A 80 -36.39 33.33 39.80
N GLY A 81 -37.14 32.39 40.40
CA GLY A 81 -38.10 31.51 39.70
C GLY A 81 -39.52 32.12 39.63
N PRO A 82 -40.63 31.37 39.37
CA PRO A 82 -40.86 29.99 39.86
C PRO A 82 -41.65 28.99 38.95
N ILE A 83 -41.52 27.69 39.31
CA ILE A 83 -42.55 26.62 39.43
C ILE A 83 -43.66 26.44 38.35
N LEU A 84 -43.77 25.22 37.79
CA LEU A 84 -45.01 24.39 37.78
C LEU A 84 -44.77 22.93 37.30
N THR A 85 -45.39 21.96 37.99
CA THR A 85 -45.51 20.50 37.71
C THR A 85 -46.78 19.98 38.46
N PRO A 86 -47.18 18.68 38.46
CA PRO A 86 -47.08 17.57 37.49
C PRO A 86 -48.44 16.83 37.23
N GLY A 87 -48.40 15.72 36.47
CA GLY A 87 -49.32 14.56 36.58
C GLY A 87 -48.74 13.39 35.75
N SER A 88 -48.23 12.29 36.32
CA SER A 88 -48.91 11.11 36.92
C SER A 88 -49.91 10.44 35.96
N SER A 89 -49.86 9.14 35.65
CA SER A 89 -49.52 7.95 36.45
C SER A 89 -48.86 6.83 35.59
N THR A 90 -47.75 6.18 35.98
CA THR A 90 -47.66 4.81 36.59
C THR A 90 -48.62 3.75 36.00
N SER A 91 -48.22 2.50 35.69
CA SER A 91 -47.31 1.61 36.44
C SER A 91 -46.77 0.39 35.65
N ALA A 92 -45.74 -0.28 36.21
CA ALA A 92 -45.30 -1.69 36.06
C ALA A 92 -44.95 -2.25 34.63
N SER A 93 -43.79 -2.82 34.26
CA SER A 93 -42.66 -3.56 34.89
C SER A 93 -42.65 -5.09 34.62
N ILE A 94 -41.46 -5.64 34.32
CA ILE A 94 -41.02 -7.06 34.37
C ILE A 94 -41.10 -7.91 33.07
N THR A 95 -39.93 -7.92 32.39
CA THR A 95 -39.17 -9.00 31.71
C THR A 95 -39.75 -10.33 31.19
N ARG A 96 -39.13 -10.75 30.07
CA ARG A 96 -38.68 -12.11 29.67
C ARG A 96 -39.69 -13.16 29.17
N GLU A 97 -39.45 -13.58 27.93
CA GLU A 97 -39.65 -14.93 27.37
C GLU A 97 -41.08 -15.50 27.27
N GLN A 98 -41.24 -16.43 26.32
CA GLN A 98 -42.42 -17.26 26.07
C GLN A 98 -43.69 -16.56 25.49
N LEU A 99 -43.88 -16.70 24.18
CA LEU A 99 -45.19 -17.06 23.64
C LEU A 99 -45.03 -17.90 22.38
N ARG A 100 -45.44 -19.18 22.46
CA ARG A 100 -45.38 -20.18 21.41
C ARG A 100 -46.78 -20.76 21.20
N ALA A 101 -47.20 -20.82 19.94
CA ALA A 101 -48.08 -21.83 19.34
C ALA A 101 -49.47 -22.17 19.95
N SER A 102 -50.48 -22.21 19.08
CA SER A 102 -51.14 -23.49 18.74
C SER A 102 -51.75 -23.45 17.31
N LEU A 103 -51.38 -24.37 16.40
CA LEU A 103 -52.04 -25.65 16.00
C LEU A 103 -53.34 -25.44 15.16
N HIS A 104 -53.70 -26.22 14.13
CA HIS A 104 -53.08 -27.32 13.34
C HIS A 104 -53.95 -27.55 12.07
N LYS A 105 -53.41 -27.94 10.90
CA LYS A 105 -53.39 -29.30 10.26
C LYS A 105 -52.94 -29.11 8.78
N GLY A 106 -52.29 -30.03 8.07
CA GLY A 106 -51.79 -31.38 8.42
C GLY A 106 -50.91 -32.02 7.33
N SER A 107 -50.24 -33.11 7.69
CA SER A 107 -49.38 -34.07 6.95
C SER A 107 -50.11 -34.82 5.79
N GLN A 108 -49.55 -35.67 4.91
CA GLN A 108 -48.27 -36.43 4.70
C GLN A 108 -48.27 -36.90 3.20
N SER A 109 -47.18 -36.91 2.39
CA SER A 109 -46.02 -37.83 2.25
C SER A 109 -46.18 -39.09 1.35
N MET A 110 -45.10 -39.44 0.60
CA MET A 110 -44.77 -40.76 -0.05
C MET A 110 -45.51 -41.11 -1.38
N SER A 111 -44.95 -41.82 -2.39
CA SER A 111 -43.62 -42.46 -2.60
C SER A 111 -43.22 -42.58 -4.10
N LYS A 112 -42.17 -43.37 -4.41
CA LYS A 112 -41.38 -43.44 -5.67
C LYS A 112 -41.95 -44.37 -6.78
N SER A 113 -41.63 -44.06 -8.03
CA SER A 113 -41.52 -45.01 -9.17
C SER A 113 -40.37 -44.62 -10.12
N SER A 114 -40.11 -45.34 -11.21
CA SER A 114 -38.85 -45.21 -11.98
C SER A 114 -38.84 -45.84 -13.40
N PHE A 115 -37.97 -45.33 -14.29
CA PHE A 115 -37.71 -45.77 -15.69
C PHE A 115 -38.88 -45.54 -16.69
N GLY A 116 -38.70 -45.36 -18.01
CA GLY A 116 -37.51 -45.39 -18.89
C GLY A 116 -37.80 -44.84 -20.33
N LEU A 117 -36.86 -45.00 -21.28
CA LEU A 117 -36.78 -44.32 -22.60
C LEU A 117 -37.84 -44.68 -23.67
N SER A 118 -38.20 -43.71 -24.55
CA SER A 118 -38.17 -43.75 -26.05
C SER A 118 -38.80 -42.46 -26.64
N LYS A 119 -38.27 -41.71 -27.62
CA LYS A 119 -37.82 -41.87 -29.03
C LYS A 119 -38.91 -41.46 -30.07
N LEU A 120 -38.60 -40.45 -30.92
CA LEU A 120 -39.18 -40.14 -32.26
C LEU A 120 -40.63 -39.58 -32.33
N ASN A 121 -41.04 -38.70 -33.27
CA ASN A 121 -40.37 -37.79 -34.23
C ASN A 121 -41.40 -36.75 -34.80
N SER A 122 -40.97 -35.73 -35.59
CA SER A 122 -41.68 -35.04 -36.72
C SER A 122 -43.19 -34.68 -36.63
N ASP A 123 -43.73 -33.50 -36.99
CA ASP A 123 -43.22 -32.31 -37.69
C ASP A 123 -44.09 -31.07 -37.34
N SER A 124 -43.50 -29.87 -37.23
CA SER A 124 -44.18 -28.55 -37.36
C SER A 124 -43.26 -27.33 -37.14
N LEU A 125 -42.00 -27.37 -37.61
CA LEU A 125 -41.03 -26.27 -37.45
C LEU A 125 -40.61 -25.64 -38.78
N SER A 126 -41.52 -24.90 -39.43
CA SER A 126 -41.19 -24.13 -40.66
C SER A 126 -41.83 -22.73 -40.79
N LYS A 127 -42.65 -22.26 -39.84
CA LYS A 127 -43.22 -20.89 -39.88
C LYS A 127 -42.85 -19.97 -38.69
N SER A 128 -42.69 -20.48 -37.48
CA SER A 128 -42.39 -19.65 -36.29
C SER A 128 -40.94 -19.10 -36.22
N ARG A 129 -40.02 -19.62 -37.05
CA ARG A 129 -38.61 -19.16 -37.09
C ARG A 129 -38.37 -17.93 -37.95
N LEU A 130 -39.26 -17.59 -38.89
CA LEU A 130 -39.09 -16.42 -39.75
C LEU A 130 -39.54 -15.13 -39.05
N ASP A 131 -40.67 -15.16 -38.34
CA ASP A 131 -41.17 -14.01 -37.55
C ASP A 131 -40.37 -13.72 -36.28
N SER A 132 -39.58 -14.68 -35.79
CA SER A 132 -38.63 -14.46 -34.69
C SER A 132 -37.30 -13.84 -35.17
N MET A 133 -36.99 -13.88 -36.47
CA MET A 133 -35.83 -13.22 -37.05
C MET A 133 -36.09 -11.74 -37.43
N SER A 134 -37.34 -11.36 -37.69
CA SER A 134 -37.69 -9.95 -38.01
C SER A 134 -37.63 -9.04 -36.78
N LYS A 135 -37.97 -9.52 -35.57
CA LYS A 135 -37.82 -8.77 -34.31
C LYS A 135 -36.38 -8.67 -33.78
N ALA A 136 -35.44 -9.44 -34.33
CA ALA A 136 -34.01 -9.32 -34.02
C ALA A 136 -33.30 -8.19 -34.80
N LYS A 137 -33.98 -7.53 -35.75
CA LYS A 137 -33.44 -6.42 -36.56
C LYS A 137 -33.48 -5.04 -35.90
N SER A 138 -33.84 -4.93 -34.61
CA SER A 138 -33.61 -3.70 -33.84
C SER A 138 -32.12 -3.60 -33.51
N ALA A 139 -31.33 -3.10 -34.46
CA ALA A 139 -29.90 -2.94 -34.32
C ALA A 139 -29.58 -2.03 -33.12
N ARG A 140 -28.64 -2.47 -32.26
CA ARG A 140 -28.07 -1.60 -31.22
C ARG A 140 -27.30 -0.48 -31.91
N VAL A 141 -27.95 0.67 -32.13
CA VAL A 141 -27.28 1.91 -32.53
C VAL A 141 -26.29 2.25 -31.42
N GLY A 142 -25.00 2.30 -31.76
CA GLY A 142 -23.95 2.66 -30.81
C GLY A 142 -24.11 4.10 -30.34
N MET A 143 -23.67 4.41 -29.12
CA MET A 143 -23.72 5.77 -28.58
C MET A 143 -23.15 6.82 -29.55
N SER A 144 -23.85 7.95 -29.73
CA SER A 144 -23.33 9.02 -30.57
C SER A 144 -22.16 9.76 -29.89
N ALA A 145 -21.39 10.49 -30.70
CA ALA A 145 -20.34 11.36 -30.18
C ALA A 145 -20.89 12.53 -29.34
N ALA A 146 -22.12 12.96 -29.59
CA ALA A 146 -22.80 13.97 -28.78
C ALA A 146 -23.18 13.41 -27.40
N ASP A 147 -23.75 12.21 -27.34
CA ASP A 147 -24.08 11.53 -26.07
C ASP A 147 -22.82 11.27 -25.25
N SER A 148 -21.74 10.84 -25.90
CA SER A 148 -20.46 10.59 -25.27
C SER A 148 -19.88 11.85 -24.60
N ARG A 149 -19.90 12.99 -25.31
CA ARG A 149 -19.51 14.30 -24.74
C ARG A 149 -20.45 14.75 -23.62
N SER A 150 -21.74 14.48 -23.74
CA SER A 150 -22.74 14.78 -22.71
C SER A 150 -22.50 14.00 -21.42
N LYS A 151 -22.26 12.68 -21.50
CA LYS A 151 -21.94 11.84 -20.33
C LYS A 151 -20.65 12.29 -19.62
N VAL A 152 -19.57 12.58 -20.37
CA VAL A 152 -18.32 13.11 -19.77
C VAL A 152 -18.56 14.47 -19.09
N SER A 153 -19.37 15.34 -19.70
CA SER A 153 -19.70 16.65 -19.11
C SER A 153 -20.60 16.55 -17.87
N GLN A 154 -21.47 15.54 -17.81
CA GLN A 154 -22.28 15.23 -16.63
C GLN A 154 -21.40 14.70 -15.49
N LEU A 155 -20.55 13.72 -15.77
CA LEU A 155 -19.58 13.17 -14.81
C LEU A 155 -18.72 14.26 -14.16
N LYS A 156 -18.23 15.23 -14.95
CA LYS A 156 -17.48 16.39 -14.40
C LYS A 156 -18.29 17.18 -13.37
N ARG A 157 -19.57 17.49 -13.68
CA ARG A 157 -20.46 18.20 -12.73
C ARG A 157 -20.72 17.39 -11.46
N ASP A 158 -20.86 16.08 -11.61
CA ASP A 158 -21.11 15.18 -10.47
C ASP A 158 -19.86 15.07 -9.58
N ILE A 159 -18.65 14.98 -10.16
CA ILE A 159 -17.37 15.06 -9.43
C ILE A 159 -17.27 16.37 -8.65
N GLU A 160 -17.47 17.53 -9.29
CA GLU A 160 -17.40 18.83 -8.58
C GLU A 160 -18.45 18.93 -7.46
N LYS A 161 -19.65 18.37 -7.68
CA LYS A 161 -20.70 18.28 -6.66
C LYS A 161 -20.39 17.28 -5.54
N ALA A 162 -19.58 16.25 -5.80
CA ALA A 162 -19.06 15.35 -4.79
C ALA A 162 -17.96 16.03 -3.95
N LYS A 163 -16.98 16.66 -4.63
CA LYS A 163 -15.92 17.45 -3.99
C LYS A 163 -16.49 18.54 -3.07
N ALA A 164 -17.48 19.31 -3.54
CA ALA A 164 -18.12 20.37 -2.76
C ALA A 164 -18.94 19.89 -1.54
N LYS A 165 -19.22 18.59 -1.41
CA LYS A 165 -19.89 18.01 -0.23
C LYS A 165 -18.91 17.52 0.84
N ILE A 166 -17.65 17.30 0.48
CA ILE A 166 -16.62 16.92 1.44
C ILE A 166 -16.22 18.17 2.22
N ALA A 167 -16.47 18.17 3.53
CA ALA A 167 -15.92 19.20 4.40
C ALA A 167 -14.39 19.16 4.31
N HIS A 168 -13.73 20.32 4.20
CA HIS A 168 -12.27 20.40 4.06
C HIS A 168 -11.57 19.65 5.21
N ARG A 169 -10.99 18.48 4.90
CA ARG A 169 -10.33 17.60 5.86
C ARG A 169 -8.83 17.90 5.85
N SER A 170 -8.42 18.96 6.56
CA SER A 170 -6.99 19.28 6.68
C SER A 170 -6.17 18.06 7.10
N THR A 171 -5.01 17.87 6.47
CA THR A 171 -3.99 16.89 6.85
C THR A 171 -3.00 17.46 7.86
N SER A 172 -2.99 18.79 8.03
CA SER A 172 -1.98 19.54 8.80
C SER A 172 -1.72 18.96 10.18
N GLY A 173 -0.45 18.63 10.46
CA GLY A 173 0.00 18.08 11.73
C GLY A 173 -0.17 16.56 11.86
N LEU A 174 -0.68 15.86 10.85
CA LEU A 174 -0.75 14.39 10.82
C LEU A 174 0.65 13.75 10.91
N PHE A 175 1.64 14.30 10.21
CA PHE A 175 3.02 13.84 10.28
C PHE A 175 3.52 13.99 11.71
N LYS A 176 3.51 15.21 12.25
CA LYS A 176 3.92 15.50 13.64
C LYS A 176 3.21 14.64 14.68
N ALA A 177 1.90 14.40 14.53
CA ALA A 177 1.13 13.56 15.44
C ALA A 177 1.51 12.06 15.36
N ALA A 178 1.97 11.59 14.20
CA ALA A 178 2.45 10.22 13.99
C ALA A 178 3.91 10.03 14.42
N VAL A 179 4.79 11.01 14.19
CA VAL A 179 6.22 10.89 14.52
C VAL A 179 6.58 11.31 15.94
N SER A 180 5.75 12.12 16.61
CA SER A 180 5.95 12.39 18.04
C SER A 180 5.76 11.10 18.83
N THR A 181 6.77 10.75 19.62
CA THR A 181 7.01 9.37 20.09
C THR A 181 7.32 9.34 21.58
N ASP A 182 6.67 8.40 22.26
CA ASP A 182 7.10 7.91 23.57
C ASP A 182 7.97 6.67 23.36
N LEU A 183 9.24 6.78 23.76
CA LEU A 183 10.24 5.71 23.70
C LEU A 183 10.61 5.28 25.12
N LEU A 184 10.28 4.05 25.50
CA LEU A 184 10.68 3.47 26.77
C LEU A 184 11.79 2.46 26.53
N PHE A 185 12.92 2.66 27.20
CA PHE A 185 13.96 1.64 27.31
C PHE A 185 13.65 0.74 28.51
N LEU A 186 13.49 -0.55 28.25
CA LEU A 186 13.40 -1.58 29.27
C LEU A 186 14.75 -2.32 29.24
N ILE A 187 15.56 -2.15 30.28
CA ILE A 187 16.97 -2.54 30.30
C ILE A 187 17.19 -3.55 31.43
N ASP A 188 17.71 -4.70 31.06
CA ASP A 188 18.32 -5.68 31.95
C ASP A 188 19.56 -5.08 32.61
N THR A 189 19.61 -5.07 33.94
CA THR A 189 20.66 -4.40 34.72
C THR A 189 21.47 -5.30 35.64
N THR A 190 21.52 -6.62 35.39
CA THR A 190 22.40 -7.51 36.18
C THR A 190 23.84 -7.57 35.67
N GLY A 191 24.71 -8.29 36.40
CA GLY A 191 26.16 -8.29 36.16
C GLY A 191 26.62 -8.73 34.76
N SER A 192 25.82 -9.54 34.04
CA SER A 192 26.06 -9.91 32.64
C SER A 192 26.08 -8.69 31.70
N MET A 193 25.25 -7.69 32.02
CA MET A 193 24.91 -6.55 31.19
C MET A 193 25.91 -5.38 31.26
N LEU A 194 26.91 -5.45 32.16
CA LEU A 194 27.89 -4.38 32.41
C LEU A 194 28.48 -3.73 31.15
N ARG A 195 28.90 -4.53 30.18
CA ARG A 195 29.49 -4.05 28.92
C ARG A 195 28.50 -3.33 28.00
N TYR A 196 27.21 -3.67 28.10
CA TYR A 196 26.15 -3.15 27.25
C TYR A 196 25.54 -1.87 27.83
N ILE A 197 25.44 -1.80 29.17
CA ILE A 197 24.95 -0.62 29.90
C ILE A 197 25.90 0.56 29.77
N GLU A 198 27.20 0.37 29.97
CA GLU A 198 28.19 1.44 29.79
C GLU A 198 28.20 1.99 28.36
N GLU A 199 27.98 1.14 27.35
CA GLU A 199 27.82 1.61 25.97
C GLU A 199 26.48 2.32 25.76
N ALA A 200 25.37 1.83 26.33
CA ALA A 200 24.07 2.51 26.23
C ALA A 200 24.08 3.93 26.82
N LYS A 201 24.76 4.13 27.97
CA LYS A 201 24.95 5.44 28.63
C LYS A 201 25.52 6.49 27.66
N ASN A 202 26.56 6.12 26.92
CA ASN A 202 27.27 7.04 26.02
C ASN A 202 26.42 7.51 24.82
N GLN A 203 25.40 6.75 24.44
CA GLN A 203 24.82 6.83 23.10
C GLN A 203 23.40 7.39 23.06
N VAL A 204 22.75 7.54 24.21
CA VAL A 204 21.37 8.02 24.31
C VAL A 204 21.17 9.41 23.66
N ARG A 205 22.17 10.29 23.76
CA ARG A 205 22.15 11.61 23.09
C ARG A 205 22.15 11.48 21.56
N SER A 206 23.02 10.62 21.02
CA SER A 206 23.09 10.35 19.58
C SER A 206 21.79 9.72 19.08
N ILE A 207 21.22 8.77 19.82
CA ILE A 207 19.94 8.14 19.49
C ILE A 207 18.79 9.16 19.49
N ALA A 208 18.71 10.04 20.50
CA ALA A 208 17.69 11.08 20.57
C ALA A 208 17.79 12.07 19.39
N ASN A 209 19.01 12.51 19.06
CA ASN A 209 19.28 13.40 17.92
C ASN A 209 18.91 12.73 16.58
N ASP A 210 19.34 11.48 16.36
CA ASP A 210 19.01 10.71 15.16
C ASP A 210 17.50 10.56 14.93
N ILE A 211 16.74 10.25 15.99
CA ILE A 211 15.28 10.12 15.90
C ILE A 211 14.66 11.47 15.52
N HIS A 212 15.17 12.57 16.08
CA HIS A 212 14.70 13.91 15.74
C HIS A 212 15.01 14.28 14.28
N GLU A 213 16.23 14.01 13.79
CA GLU A 213 16.65 14.24 12.41
C GLU A 213 15.88 13.35 11.40
N ALA A 214 15.70 12.07 11.71
CA ALA A 214 14.89 11.14 10.90
C ALA A 214 13.44 11.61 10.79
N PHE A 215 12.90 12.20 11.86
CA PHE A 215 11.56 12.77 11.94
C PHE A 215 11.48 14.26 11.58
N LEU A 216 12.41 14.71 10.72
CA LEU A 216 12.45 16.04 10.11
C LEU A 216 12.46 17.21 11.11
N ASN A 217 12.92 16.97 12.33
CA ASN A 217 12.88 17.90 13.47
C ASN A 217 11.46 18.38 13.87
N GLU A 218 10.40 17.68 13.45
CA GLU A 218 9.01 18.02 13.82
C GLU A 218 8.51 17.28 15.07
N ALA A 219 9.11 16.12 15.38
CA ALA A 219 8.69 15.22 16.46
C ALA A 219 9.01 15.77 17.87
N GLU A 220 8.04 15.66 18.77
CA GLU A 220 8.31 15.64 20.21
C GLU A 220 8.70 14.20 20.58
N VAL A 221 9.93 13.99 21.05
CA VAL A 221 10.42 12.68 21.52
C VAL A 221 10.54 12.74 23.03
N ARG A 222 9.87 11.83 23.73
CA ARG A 222 9.99 11.67 25.19
C ARG A 222 10.57 10.30 25.49
N ILE A 223 11.56 10.26 26.38
CA ILE A 223 12.26 9.03 26.75
C ILE A 223 11.97 8.68 28.21
N ALA A 224 11.62 7.43 28.45
CA ALA A 224 11.57 6.80 29.77
C ALA A 224 12.60 5.66 29.83
N VAL A 225 13.07 5.34 31.04
CA VAL A 225 14.03 4.25 31.26
C VAL A 225 13.59 3.43 32.47
N ILE A 226 13.53 2.12 32.30
CA ILE A 226 13.35 1.13 33.37
C ILE A 226 14.58 0.24 33.37
N GLY A 227 15.32 0.24 34.48
CA GLY A 227 16.29 -0.81 34.80
C GLY A 227 15.60 -1.88 35.66
N TYR A 228 15.77 -3.16 35.33
CA TYR A 228 15.29 -4.28 36.15
C TYR A 228 16.42 -5.28 36.44
N LYS A 229 16.29 -6.02 37.55
CA LYS A 229 17.19 -7.09 38.03
C LYS A 229 16.36 -8.25 38.57
N ASP A 230 16.99 -9.27 39.15
CA ASP A 230 16.31 -10.28 39.96
C ASP A 230 15.65 -9.64 41.19
N HIS A 231 14.65 -10.33 41.75
CA HIS A 231 13.95 -9.96 42.96
C HIS A 231 14.83 -9.92 44.22
N GLY A 232 15.97 -10.62 44.22
CA GLY A 232 16.95 -10.59 45.30
C GLY A 232 17.77 -9.29 45.36
N ASP A 233 17.86 -8.56 44.25
CA ASP A 233 18.75 -7.40 44.11
C ASP A 233 18.10 -6.09 44.57
N SER A 234 18.94 -5.11 44.91
CA SER A 234 18.47 -3.81 45.42
C SER A 234 19.24 -2.65 44.81
N PRO A 235 18.57 -1.72 44.10
CA PRO A 235 17.14 -1.74 43.74
C PRO A 235 16.81 -2.75 42.63
N ASN A 236 15.80 -3.60 42.85
CA ASN A 236 15.28 -4.57 41.86
C ASN A 236 14.66 -3.87 40.62
N ILE A 237 13.98 -2.73 40.78
CA ILE A 237 13.49 -1.91 39.66
C ILE A 237 13.86 -0.43 39.89
N GLN A 238 14.55 0.17 38.92
CA GLN A 238 14.80 1.61 38.81
C GLN A 238 13.93 2.19 37.69
N PHE A 239 13.35 3.39 37.89
CA PHE A 239 12.47 4.02 36.89
C PHE A 239 12.65 5.54 36.76
N LEU A 240 12.93 5.99 35.54
CA LEU A 240 12.75 7.35 35.06
C LEU A 240 11.52 7.40 34.14
N ASP A 241 10.51 8.19 34.52
CA ASP A 241 9.32 8.43 33.68
C ASP A 241 9.62 9.39 32.52
N PHE A 242 8.70 9.47 31.56
CA PHE A 242 8.89 10.18 30.29
C PHE A 242 9.30 11.64 30.43
N THR A 243 10.54 11.94 30.02
CA THR A 243 11.11 13.29 29.96
C THR A 243 11.60 13.64 28.55
N THR A 244 11.68 14.94 28.25
CA THR A 244 12.30 15.48 27.03
C THR A 244 13.76 15.92 27.25
N SER A 245 14.25 15.93 28.50
CA SER A 245 15.63 16.32 28.80
C SER A 245 16.58 15.15 28.59
N THR A 246 17.47 15.27 27.60
CA THR A 246 18.52 14.26 27.34
C THR A 246 19.52 14.18 28.50
N GLU A 247 19.62 15.25 29.29
CA GLU A 247 20.48 15.38 30.47
C GLU A 247 19.93 14.57 31.65
N GLN A 248 18.61 14.60 31.88
CA GLN A 248 17.96 13.75 32.88
C GLN A 248 18.10 12.27 32.52
N VAL A 249 17.88 11.91 31.25
CA VAL A 249 18.04 10.53 30.78
C VAL A 249 19.47 10.06 30.90
N HIS A 250 20.45 10.87 30.48
CA HIS A 250 21.88 10.54 30.63
C HIS A 250 22.32 10.50 32.10
N GLY A 251 21.76 11.35 32.97
CA GLY A 251 22.03 11.33 34.41
C GLY A 251 21.55 10.02 35.03
N PHE A 252 20.29 9.68 34.83
CA PHE A 252 19.69 8.44 35.33
C PHE A 252 20.33 7.17 34.74
N LEU A 253 20.66 7.17 33.44
CA LEU A 253 21.45 6.07 32.87
C LEU A 253 22.82 5.96 33.55
N GLY A 254 23.44 7.06 33.94
CA GLY A 254 24.65 7.09 34.76
C GLY A 254 24.51 6.32 36.08
N GLU A 255 23.35 6.43 36.73
CA GLU A 255 22.96 5.76 38.00
C GLU A 255 22.59 4.27 37.84
N LEU A 256 22.53 3.72 36.62
CA LEU A 256 22.35 2.28 36.43
C LEU A 256 23.69 1.56 36.61
N GLU A 257 23.80 0.79 37.70
CA GLU A 257 24.93 -0.11 37.97
C GLU A 257 24.55 -1.54 37.63
N ALA A 258 25.41 -2.20 36.86
CA ALA A 258 25.23 -3.57 36.38
C ALA A 258 25.89 -4.55 37.36
N ASP A 259 25.10 -4.99 38.35
CA ASP A 259 25.51 -5.88 39.43
C ASP A 259 24.34 -6.77 39.86
N GLY A 260 24.55 -7.64 40.84
CA GLY A 260 23.54 -8.63 41.21
C GLY A 260 23.46 -9.80 40.22
N GLY A 261 22.30 -10.46 40.19
CA GLY A 261 22.07 -11.76 39.57
C GLY A 261 22.35 -12.92 40.54
N LYS A 262 21.46 -13.91 40.54
CA LYS A 262 21.46 -15.04 41.49
C LYS A 262 21.29 -16.37 40.76
N ASP A 263 20.09 -16.61 40.24
CA ASP A 263 19.80 -17.58 39.19
C ASP A 263 19.89 -16.90 37.81
N ILE A 264 19.43 -17.55 36.73
CA ILE A 264 19.60 -17.02 35.36
C ILE A 264 18.43 -16.11 34.92
N PRO A 265 17.15 -16.37 35.24
CA PRO A 265 16.06 -15.46 34.92
C PRO A 265 16.04 -14.21 35.82
N GLU A 266 15.28 -13.21 35.36
CA GLU A 266 15.24 -11.86 35.94
C GLU A 266 13.79 -11.35 36.09
N ASP A 267 13.54 -10.26 36.83
CA ASP A 267 12.20 -9.65 36.97
C ASP A 267 11.77 -8.81 35.74
N VAL A 268 11.85 -9.41 34.55
CA VAL A 268 11.36 -8.81 33.29
C VAL A 268 9.86 -8.48 33.39
N LEU A 269 9.07 -9.30 34.10
CA LEU A 269 7.62 -9.10 34.21
C LEU A 269 7.27 -7.91 35.12
N GLY A 270 8.01 -7.70 36.22
CA GLY A 270 7.94 -6.50 37.04
C GLY A 270 8.39 -5.26 36.27
N GLY A 271 9.46 -5.36 35.48
CA GLY A 271 9.87 -4.31 34.53
C GLY A 271 8.77 -3.93 33.54
N ILE A 272 8.07 -4.91 32.95
CA ILE A 272 6.91 -4.68 32.07
C ILE A 272 5.71 -4.11 32.86
N GLN A 273 5.45 -4.60 34.07
CA GLN A 273 4.41 -4.05 34.95
C GLN A 273 4.67 -2.57 35.25
N LYS A 274 5.94 -2.21 35.47
CA LYS A 274 6.36 -0.82 35.67
C LYS A 274 6.17 0.00 34.39
N ALA A 275 6.47 -0.53 33.21
CA ALA A 275 6.23 0.14 31.92
C ALA A 275 4.74 0.45 31.66
N LEU A 276 3.82 -0.40 32.16
CA LEU A 276 2.38 -0.15 32.13
C LEU A 276 1.93 1.03 33.04
N SER A 277 2.76 1.44 34.00
CA SER A 277 2.49 2.57 34.91
C SER A 277 3.04 3.92 34.43
N ALA A 278 3.83 3.94 33.36
CA ALA A 278 4.50 5.14 32.85
C ALA A 278 3.52 6.14 32.19
N ALA A 279 3.89 7.43 32.16
CA ALA A 279 3.03 8.52 31.72
C ALA A 279 2.91 8.67 30.19
N TRP A 280 2.47 7.62 29.48
CA TRP A 280 2.27 7.59 28.02
C TRP A 280 1.31 8.71 27.52
N LYS A 281 1.75 9.52 26.56
CA LYS A 281 1.07 10.73 26.02
C LYS A 281 0.87 10.64 24.51
N HIS A 282 1.87 10.18 23.77
CA HIS A 282 1.90 10.22 22.30
C HIS A 282 1.20 9.00 21.67
N GLN A 283 1.01 9.08 20.35
CA GLN A 283 0.33 8.03 19.55
C GLN A 283 1.29 6.94 19.07
N THR A 284 2.56 7.30 18.84
CA THR A 284 3.62 6.31 18.66
C THR A 284 4.22 6.01 20.02
N ARG A 285 4.10 4.74 20.41
CA ARG A 285 4.54 4.20 21.69
C ARG A 285 5.41 2.98 21.39
N CYS A 286 6.63 2.99 21.89
CA CYS A 286 7.61 1.95 21.63
C CYS A 286 8.31 1.55 22.93
N ILE A 287 8.37 0.25 23.21
CA ILE A 287 9.32 -0.33 24.15
C ILE A 287 10.49 -0.88 23.35
N VAL A 288 11.69 -0.46 23.68
CA VAL A 288 12.94 -1.13 23.30
C VAL A 288 13.42 -1.92 24.51
N HIS A 289 13.26 -3.24 24.46
CA HIS A 289 13.73 -4.16 25.49
C HIS A 289 15.14 -4.62 25.13
N ILE A 290 16.10 -4.39 26.02
CA ILE A 290 17.49 -4.83 25.90
C ILE A 290 17.76 -5.77 27.06
N GLY A 291 18.08 -7.03 26.78
CA GLY A 291 18.35 -8.02 27.82
C GLY A 291 19.01 -9.28 27.30
N ASP A 292 19.63 -10.02 28.23
CA ASP A 292 20.39 -11.23 27.94
C ASP A 292 19.93 -12.47 28.74
N ALA A 293 19.01 -12.25 29.68
CA ALA A 293 18.26 -13.24 30.44
C ALA A 293 16.72 -13.19 30.20
N PRO A 294 16.00 -14.32 30.39
CA PRO A 294 14.53 -14.39 30.30
C PRO A 294 13.83 -14.05 31.64
N PRO A 295 12.49 -13.88 31.68
CA PRO A 295 11.71 -13.91 32.92
C PRO A 295 11.64 -15.30 33.54
N HIS A 296 11.47 -15.33 34.87
CA HIS A 296 11.09 -16.54 35.61
C HIS A 296 9.82 -17.21 35.09
N GLY A 297 9.75 -18.53 35.23
CA GLY A 297 8.59 -19.36 34.95
C GLY A 297 8.75 -20.18 33.68
N ARG A 298 8.62 -21.50 33.83
CA ARG A 298 8.93 -22.55 32.83
C ARG A 298 8.28 -22.41 31.45
N THR A 299 7.26 -21.58 31.30
CA THR A 299 6.64 -21.29 30.00
C THR A 299 7.46 -20.31 29.14
N LEU A 300 8.44 -19.61 29.73
CA LEU A 300 9.15 -18.48 29.10
C LEU A 300 10.63 -18.74 28.77
N HIS A 301 11.22 -19.83 29.27
CA HIS A 301 12.63 -20.22 29.02
C HIS A 301 12.82 -21.75 28.98
N ASP A 302 13.98 -22.20 28.48
CA ASP A 302 14.37 -23.62 28.34
C ASP A 302 15.50 -24.06 29.28
N LEU A 303 15.80 -23.23 30.28
CA LEU A 303 16.83 -23.48 31.30
C LEU A 303 16.48 -24.72 32.16
N ASN A 304 17.46 -25.26 32.89
CA ASN A 304 17.20 -26.39 33.77
C ASN A 304 16.38 -25.94 34.99
N ASP A 305 15.70 -26.89 35.62
CA ASP A 305 14.86 -26.63 36.80
C ASP A 305 15.67 -26.14 38.03
N SER A 306 17.00 -26.28 38.01
CA SER A 306 17.93 -25.74 39.01
C SER A 306 18.32 -24.28 38.78
N ASP A 307 18.00 -23.74 37.61
CA ASP A 307 18.51 -22.47 37.11
C ASP A 307 17.45 -21.36 37.16
N ASP A 308 16.27 -21.64 37.73
CA ASP A 308 15.16 -20.71 37.99
C ASP A 308 14.56 -20.97 39.38
N ASP A 309 14.76 -20.04 40.32
CA ASP A 309 14.23 -20.10 41.70
C ASP A 309 12.69 -20.01 41.75
N TYR A 310 12.05 -19.52 40.69
CA TYR A 310 10.61 -19.26 40.58
C TYR A 310 9.96 -19.99 39.39
N ILE A 311 10.48 -21.19 39.07
CA ILE A 311 10.09 -22.05 37.93
C ILE A 311 8.59 -22.24 37.66
N THR A 312 7.74 -22.16 38.68
CA THR A 312 6.28 -22.26 38.49
C THR A 312 5.74 -20.91 38.01
N PRO A 313 5.06 -20.81 36.85
CA PRO A 313 4.52 -19.54 36.36
C PRO A 313 3.65 -18.83 37.40
N GLY A 314 3.98 -17.56 37.71
CA GLY A 314 3.32 -16.77 38.75
C GLY A 314 3.70 -17.12 40.19
N SER A 315 4.78 -17.90 40.41
CA SER A 315 5.35 -18.15 41.75
C SER A 315 6.36 -17.11 42.22
N GLU A 316 6.81 -16.24 41.31
CA GLU A 316 7.69 -15.10 41.64
C GLU A 316 7.01 -14.11 42.61
N PRO A 317 7.78 -13.30 43.39
CA PRO A 317 7.26 -12.49 44.50
C PRO A 317 6.08 -11.55 44.18
N HIS A 318 6.00 -11.00 42.97
CA HIS A 318 4.93 -10.13 42.46
C HIS A 318 3.71 -10.92 41.91
N ARG A 319 3.82 -12.25 41.74
CA ARG A 319 2.79 -13.19 41.26
C ARG A 319 2.20 -12.87 39.89
N LEU A 320 3.04 -12.42 38.97
CA LEU A 320 2.73 -12.02 37.62
C LEU A 320 2.77 -13.21 36.66
N THR A 321 1.96 -13.11 35.61
CA THR A 321 2.12 -13.89 34.39
C THR A 321 2.17 -12.94 33.20
N TYR A 322 2.72 -13.39 32.07
CA TYR A 322 2.94 -12.53 30.92
C TYR A 322 1.64 -12.16 30.19
N GLU A 323 0.63 -13.04 30.15
CA GLU A 323 -0.57 -12.84 29.32
C GLU A 323 -1.37 -11.56 29.68
N PRO A 324 -1.65 -11.27 30.97
CA PRO A 324 -2.35 -10.04 31.36
C PRO A 324 -1.54 -8.78 31.12
N LEU A 325 -0.20 -8.87 31.19
CA LEU A 325 0.71 -7.75 30.97
C LEU A 325 0.82 -7.39 29.49
N LEU A 326 1.14 -8.37 28.64
CA LEU A 326 1.23 -8.16 27.19
C LEU A 326 -0.11 -7.74 26.58
N ARG A 327 -1.23 -8.30 27.04
CA ARG A 327 -2.56 -7.86 26.60
C ARG A 327 -2.81 -6.38 26.90
N LYS A 328 -2.33 -5.86 28.03
CA LYS A 328 -2.39 -4.43 28.35
C LYS A 328 -1.46 -3.58 27.48
N LEU A 329 -0.25 -4.05 27.17
CA LEU A 329 0.65 -3.36 26.22
C LEU A 329 0.00 -3.20 24.84
N VAL A 330 -0.61 -4.28 24.34
CA VAL A 330 -1.38 -4.30 23.10
C VAL A 330 -2.58 -3.33 23.15
N GLN A 331 -3.36 -3.34 24.23
CA GLN A 331 -4.50 -2.42 24.43
C GLN A 331 -4.05 -0.94 24.46
N LEU A 332 -2.85 -0.67 24.97
CA LEU A 332 -2.22 0.65 24.96
C LEU A 332 -1.57 1.00 23.61
N ASN A 333 -1.67 0.14 22.59
CA ASN A 333 -1.04 0.28 21.28
C ASN A 333 0.50 0.45 21.33
N ILE A 334 1.16 -0.28 22.24
CA ILE A 334 2.62 -0.24 22.40
C ILE A 334 3.29 -1.23 21.44
N ASN A 335 4.15 -0.72 20.57
CA ASN A 335 5.05 -1.54 19.75
C ASN A 335 6.22 -2.03 20.58
N TYR A 336 6.70 -3.24 20.30
CA TYR A 336 7.75 -3.90 21.09
C TYR A 336 8.93 -4.28 20.19
N ALA A 337 10.13 -3.85 20.57
CA ALA A 337 11.37 -4.22 19.91
C ALA A 337 12.28 -4.92 20.93
N MET A 338 12.50 -6.22 20.74
CA MET A 338 13.41 -7.01 21.58
C MET A 338 14.80 -7.03 20.95
N LEU A 339 15.77 -6.38 21.59
CA LEU A 339 17.17 -6.38 21.21
C LEU A 339 17.91 -7.47 22.00
N ARG A 340 17.79 -8.72 21.54
CA ARG A 340 18.39 -9.88 22.21
C ARG A 340 19.92 -9.86 22.14
N ILE A 341 20.54 -10.33 23.21
CA ILE A 341 22.00 -10.48 23.33
C ILE A 341 22.42 -11.96 23.31
N THR A 342 21.75 -12.83 24.06
CA THR A 342 21.93 -14.30 24.01
C THR A 342 20.74 -14.98 23.33
N SER A 343 20.77 -16.31 23.22
CA SER A 343 19.61 -17.13 22.84
C SER A 343 18.76 -17.57 24.04
N GLN A 344 19.11 -17.20 25.28
CA GLN A 344 18.33 -17.57 26.48
C GLN A 344 16.93 -16.94 26.45
N THR A 345 16.80 -15.80 25.76
CA THR A 345 15.54 -15.09 25.54
C THR A 345 14.71 -15.64 24.37
N ASP A 346 15.16 -16.67 23.64
CA ASP A 346 14.51 -17.09 22.39
C ASP A 346 13.06 -17.57 22.60
N ARG A 347 12.79 -18.30 23.70
CA ARG A 347 11.43 -18.72 24.09
C ARG A 347 10.57 -17.55 24.56
N MET A 348 11.12 -16.62 25.35
CA MET A 348 10.44 -15.38 25.75
C MET A 348 9.99 -14.61 24.51
N ALA A 349 10.90 -14.43 23.54
CA ALA A 349 10.61 -13.75 22.29
C ALA A 349 9.51 -14.46 21.49
N LEU A 350 9.53 -15.80 21.37
CA LEU A 350 8.45 -16.59 20.74
C LEU A 350 7.10 -16.39 21.44
N VAL A 351 7.07 -16.45 22.77
CA VAL A 351 5.83 -16.34 23.54
C VAL A 351 5.23 -14.94 23.40
N PHE A 352 6.07 -13.90 23.54
CA PHE A 352 5.63 -12.50 23.38
C PHE A 352 5.15 -12.23 21.94
N ALA A 353 5.90 -12.72 20.95
CA ALA A 353 5.55 -12.73 19.54
C ALA A 353 4.17 -13.36 19.30
N ASN A 354 3.86 -14.51 19.91
CA ASN A 354 2.58 -15.18 19.74
C ASN A 354 1.42 -14.37 20.35
N THR A 355 1.57 -13.83 21.56
CA THR A 355 0.55 -12.96 22.17
C THR A 355 0.30 -11.69 21.37
N TYR A 356 1.34 -11.10 20.76
CA TYR A 356 1.18 -9.98 19.83
C TYR A 356 0.46 -10.40 18.53
N ALA A 357 0.79 -11.59 17.98
CA ALA A 357 0.16 -12.12 16.77
C ALA A 357 -1.36 -12.38 16.94
N GLU A 358 -1.79 -12.87 18.10
CA GLU A 358 -3.21 -13.06 18.45
C GLU A 358 -4.03 -11.77 18.31
N HIS A 359 -3.39 -10.61 18.48
CA HIS A 359 -4.00 -9.29 18.44
C HIS A 359 -3.68 -8.52 17.14
N MET A 360 -3.45 -9.25 16.04
CA MET A 360 -3.23 -8.69 14.69
C MET A 360 -1.98 -7.79 14.55
N ALA A 361 -0.97 -7.99 15.40
CA ALA A 361 0.34 -7.38 15.21
C ALA A 361 1.12 -8.06 14.06
N GLU A 362 2.04 -7.32 13.46
CA GLU A 362 3.10 -7.91 12.64
C GLU A 362 4.21 -8.37 13.58
N VAL A 363 4.71 -9.59 13.33
CA VAL A 363 5.58 -10.29 14.25
C VAL A 363 6.76 -10.85 13.47
N LYS A 364 7.96 -10.53 13.92
CA LYS A 364 9.22 -10.85 13.26
C LYS A 364 10.22 -11.35 14.30
N LEU A 365 10.43 -12.66 14.35
CA LEU A 365 11.53 -13.26 15.10
C LEU A 365 12.84 -13.15 14.31
N TYR A 366 13.97 -13.11 15.00
CA TYR A 366 15.30 -13.08 14.41
C TYR A 366 15.62 -14.45 13.79
N PRO A 367 16.22 -14.54 12.59
CA PRO A 367 16.39 -15.83 11.89
C PRO A 367 17.24 -16.89 12.59
N SER A 368 18.00 -16.53 13.63
CA SER A 368 18.76 -17.46 14.46
C SER A 368 18.07 -17.84 15.78
N ASN A 369 16.87 -17.34 16.04
CA ASN A 369 16.07 -17.76 17.20
C ASN A 369 15.72 -19.26 17.01
N GLU A 370 15.91 -20.07 18.05
CA GLU A 370 15.71 -21.53 17.99
C GLU A 370 14.31 -21.90 17.44
N TYR A 371 13.29 -21.14 17.84
CA TYR A 371 11.89 -21.33 17.48
C TYR A 371 11.46 -20.69 16.16
N TYR A 372 12.38 -20.04 15.43
CA TYR A 372 12.07 -19.35 14.17
C TYR A 372 11.33 -20.24 13.16
N ARG A 373 11.69 -21.54 13.07
CA ARG A 373 11.01 -22.50 12.18
C ARG A 373 9.62 -22.92 12.68
N GLU A 374 9.41 -23.00 13.99
CA GLU A 374 8.11 -23.35 14.57
C GLU A 374 7.11 -22.21 14.36
N HIS A 375 7.56 -20.97 14.58
CA HIS A 375 6.83 -19.75 14.27
C HIS A 375 6.42 -19.69 12.78
N LEU A 376 7.34 -19.96 11.85
CA LEU A 376 7.05 -20.00 10.42
C LEU A 376 6.09 -21.12 10.00
N THR A 377 6.12 -22.28 10.67
CA THR A 377 5.30 -23.45 10.29
C THR A 377 3.94 -23.51 11.01
N GLY A 378 3.69 -22.63 11.98
CA GLY A 378 2.39 -22.54 12.68
C GLY A 378 2.04 -23.77 13.51
N LYS A 379 3.03 -24.60 13.88
CA LYS A 379 2.81 -25.85 14.61
C LYS A 379 2.70 -25.69 16.13
N ALA A 380 2.99 -24.51 16.66
CA ALA A 380 2.78 -24.18 18.07
C ALA A 380 1.27 -23.99 18.36
N GLY A 381 0.59 -25.07 18.72
CA GLY A 381 -0.59 -25.05 19.60
C GLY A 381 -1.82 -24.24 19.15
N GLY A 382 -2.40 -24.51 17.97
CA GLY A 382 -3.72 -23.95 17.63
C GLY A 382 -4.04 -24.01 16.14
N SER A 383 -5.30 -24.32 15.80
CA SER A 383 -5.74 -24.50 14.40
C SER A 383 -5.77 -23.18 13.61
N TRP A 384 -4.63 -22.76 13.06
CA TRP A 384 -4.53 -21.64 12.10
C TRP A 384 -4.06 -22.09 10.72
N SER A 385 -5.03 -22.56 9.91
CA SER A 385 -4.85 -22.82 8.49
C SER A 385 -4.91 -21.51 7.69
N GLY A 386 -3.80 -20.77 7.61
CA GLY A 386 -3.69 -19.54 6.82
C GLY A 386 -2.30 -19.34 6.22
N THR A 387 -2.23 -19.16 4.90
CA THR A 387 -0.97 -19.04 4.13
C THR A 387 -0.13 -17.86 4.61
N ARG A 388 0.97 -18.12 5.34
CA ARG A 388 1.74 -17.12 6.10
C ARG A 388 3.07 -16.76 5.43
N SER A 389 3.02 -16.02 4.32
CA SER A 389 4.14 -15.19 3.81
C SER A 389 3.76 -13.70 3.66
N LYS A 390 2.48 -13.35 3.81
CA LYS A 390 2.05 -11.94 3.79
C LYS A 390 2.53 -11.23 5.04
N LEU A 391 3.62 -10.49 4.90
CA LEU A 391 3.88 -9.26 5.66
C LEU A 391 2.58 -8.45 5.65
N ASN A 392 1.91 -8.41 6.80
CA ASN A 392 0.53 -7.95 6.86
C ASN A 392 0.55 -6.42 6.97
N ALA A 393 0.60 -5.72 5.83
CA ALA A 393 0.70 -4.26 5.76
C ALA A 393 -0.49 -3.49 6.40
N ASP A 394 -1.52 -4.22 6.85
CA ASP A 394 -2.65 -3.71 7.64
C ASP A 394 -2.50 -3.93 9.17
N ALA A 395 -1.42 -4.57 9.63
CA ALA A 395 -1.16 -4.83 11.04
C ALA A 395 -0.96 -3.54 11.85
N LYS A 396 -1.69 -3.44 12.96
CA LYS A 396 -1.83 -2.19 13.75
C LYS A 396 -0.66 -1.92 14.71
N LEU A 397 0.12 -2.97 15.01
CA LEU A 397 1.21 -3.00 15.98
C LEU A 397 2.36 -3.90 15.49
N GLN A 398 3.50 -3.82 16.17
CA GLN A 398 4.71 -4.58 15.87
C GLN A 398 5.27 -5.28 17.10
N PHE A 399 5.72 -6.53 16.91
CA PHE A 399 6.75 -7.18 17.71
C PHE A 399 7.92 -7.54 16.78
N GLU A 400 9.11 -6.94 16.97
CA GLU A 400 10.33 -7.29 16.23
C GLU A 400 11.43 -7.70 17.20
N GLU A 401 11.96 -8.90 17.01
CA GLU A 401 13.19 -9.37 17.63
C GLU A 401 14.37 -9.07 16.69
N SER A 402 15.43 -8.49 17.23
CA SER A 402 16.68 -8.23 16.53
C SER A 402 17.86 -8.61 17.42
N TYR A 403 18.89 -9.21 16.82
CA TYR A 403 20.14 -9.42 17.52
C TYR A 403 20.93 -8.10 17.60
N LEU A 404 21.30 -7.70 18.82
CA LEU A 404 22.01 -6.44 19.05
C LEU A 404 23.42 -6.42 18.41
N GLY A 405 24.05 -7.60 18.29
CA GLY A 405 25.42 -7.71 17.79
C GLY A 405 26.47 -7.28 18.81
N THR A 406 27.67 -6.98 18.31
CA THR A 406 28.83 -6.56 19.12
C THR A 406 29.31 -5.14 18.79
N THR A 407 28.60 -4.42 17.91
CA THR A 407 29.02 -3.11 17.40
C THR A 407 28.04 -2.02 17.81
N TYR A 408 28.54 -0.94 18.43
CA TYR A 408 27.75 0.21 18.85
C TYR A 408 26.81 0.74 17.74
N SER A 409 27.31 0.89 16.50
CA SER A 409 26.51 1.42 15.39
C SER A 409 25.24 0.61 15.08
N ALA A 410 25.21 -0.69 15.45
CA ALA A 410 24.02 -1.52 15.33
C ALA A 410 22.93 -1.10 16.32
N LEU A 411 23.27 -0.80 17.59
CA LEU A 411 22.30 -0.34 18.61
C LEU A 411 21.55 0.91 18.13
N ARG A 412 22.30 1.95 17.73
CA ARG A 412 21.76 3.23 17.25
C ARG A 412 20.85 3.02 16.03
N HIS A 413 21.31 2.26 15.04
CA HIS A 413 20.54 1.94 13.83
C HIS A 413 19.27 1.13 14.14
N LEU A 414 19.35 0.11 15.00
CA LEU A 414 18.21 -0.74 15.36
C LEU A 414 17.12 0.05 16.09
N ILE A 415 17.48 0.94 17.02
CA ILE A 415 16.51 1.80 17.72
C ILE A 415 15.83 2.75 16.76
N VAL A 416 16.59 3.49 15.94
CA VAL A 416 16.05 4.43 14.95
C VAL A 416 15.10 3.70 13.98
N LYS A 417 15.48 2.51 13.52
CA LYS A 417 14.65 1.65 12.67
C LYS A 417 13.35 1.24 13.36
N ALA A 418 13.40 0.73 14.60
CA ALA A 418 12.23 0.30 15.35
C ALA A 418 11.25 1.45 15.63
N VAL A 419 11.79 2.63 15.96
CA VAL A 419 11.02 3.85 16.20
C VAL A 419 10.40 4.39 14.90
N THR A 420 11.13 4.40 13.79
CA THR A 420 10.59 4.79 12.47
C THR A 420 9.50 3.84 12.00
N ALA A 421 9.70 2.52 12.13
CA ALA A 421 8.68 1.53 11.78
C ALA A 421 7.41 1.69 12.63
N SER A 422 7.55 1.97 13.92
CA SER A 422 6.44 2.27 14.83
C SER A 422 5.67 3.53 14.40
N ALA A 423 6.38 4.60 14.01
CA ALA A 423 5.79 5.84 13.51
C ALA A 423 5.00 5.62 12.20
N SER A 424 5.54 4.85 11.25
CA SER A 424 4.84 4.55 9.98
C SER A 424 3.55 3.73 10.17
N ARG A 425 3.51 2.85 11.18
CA ARG A 425 2.27 2.13 11.57
C ARG A 425 1.26 3.07 12.20
N THR A 426 1.69 3.94 13.11
CA THR A 426 0.83 4.99 13.67
C THR A 426 0.30 5.92 12.58
N ALA A 427 1.11 6.33 11.62
CA ALA A 427 0.68 7.13 10.47
C ALA A 427 -0.44 6.44 9.67
N THR A 428 -0.24 5.16 9.34
CA THR A 428 -1.23 4.33 8.63
C THR A 428 -2.53 4.19 9.43
N ARG A 429 -2.44 4.01 10.75
CA ARG A 429 -3.60 3.94 11.67
C ARG A 429 -4.34 5.28 11.73
N LEU A 430 -3.62 6.38 11.96
CA LEU A 430 -4.19 7.73 12.04
C LEU A 430 -4.88 8.09 10.72
N ALA A 431 -4.22 7.87 9.57
CA ALA A 431 -4.79 8.09 8.23
C ALA A 431 -6.16 7.39 8.05
N LYS A 432 -6.28 6.12 8.44
CA LYS A 432 -7.56 5.37 8.39
C LYS A 432 -8.62 5.96 9.34
N THR A 433 -8.24 6.33 10.57
CA THR A 433 -9.18 6.89 11.56
C THR A 433 -9.66 8.33 11.26
N ARG A 434 -8.98 9.08 10.38
CA ARG A 434 -9.41 10.42 9.93
C ARG A 434 -10.80 10.42 9.25
N THR A 435 -11.30 9.27 8.83
CA THR A 435 -12.67 9.08 8.36
C THR A 435 -13.74 9.43 9.40
N MET A 436 -13.40 9.48 10.70
CA MET A 436 -14.35 9.64 11.82
C MET A 436 -14.28 10.96 12.61
N VAL A 437 -13.28 11.83 12.38
CA VAL A 437 -13.02 13.03 13.21
C VAL A 437 -13.19 14.33 12.42
N ARG A 438 -13.74 15.39 13.06
CA ARG A 438 -13.99 16.69 12.42
C ARG A 438 -12.73 17.58 12.38
N PRO A 439 -12.60 18.49 11.40
CA PRO A 439 -11.52 19.46 11.37
C PRO A 439 -11.56 20.38 12.61
N GLY A 440 -10.43 20.51 13.31
CA GLY A 440 -10.28 21.36 14.51
C GLY A 440 -10.04 20.60 15.83
N ASP A 441 -10.41 19.31 15.90
CA ASP A 441 -10.27 18.50 17.12
C ASP A 441 -8.90 17.80 17.26
N PHE A 442 -8.03 17.91 16.25
CA PHE A 442 -6.65 17.40 16.28
C PHE A 442 -5.72 18.30 17.12
N LYS A 443 -5.95 18.32 18.44
CA LYS A 443 -5.05 18.99 19.41
C LYS A 443 -4.04 17.99 19.97
N PRO A 444 -2.73 18.31 20.00
CA PRO A 444 -1.73 17.50 20.70
C PRO A 444 -2.15 17.29 22.17
N GLY A 445 -2.31 16.03 22.58
CA GLY A 445 -2.75 15.67 23.94
C GLY A 445 -4.25 15.42 24.14
N MET A 446 -5.15 15.77 23.20
CA MET A 446 -6.58 15.40 23.32
C MET A 446 -6.85 13.91 23.02
N VAL A 447 -5.89 13.22 22.40
CA VAL A 447 -6.00 11.80 22.00
C VAL A 447 -5.70 10.84 23.16
N SER A 448 -6.05 11.24 24.39
CA SER A 448 -6.04 10.40 25.60
C SER A 448 -7.13 9.31 25.57
N TYR A 449 -8.17 9.51 24.74
CA TYR A 449 -9.33 8.63 24.62
C TYR A 449 -9.44 7.88 23.27
N LEU A 450 -8.32 7.49 22.67
CA LEU A 450 -8.29 6.27 21.84
C LEU A 450 -8.16 5.03 22.73
N ILE A 451 -8.98 4.96 23.78
CA ILE A 451 -9.37 3.67 24.37
C ILE A 451 -9.98 2.89 23.23
N SER A 452 -9.41 1.71 22.96
CA SER A 452 -9.87 0.72 21.99
C SER A 452 -11.11 1.15 21.22
N ILE A 453 -10.91 1.83 20.08
CA ILE A 453 -11.88 1.71 19.00
C ILE A 453 -11.85 0.21 18.68
N HIS A 454 -12.75 -0.54 19.33
CA HIS A 454 -13.46 -1.58 18.63
C HIS A 454 -14.03 -0.85 17.42
N GLU A 455 -13.27 -0.88 16.33
CA GLU A 455 -13.91 -0.96 15.04
C GLU A 455 -14.96 -2.02 15.26
N GLU A 456 -16.24 -1.67 15.10
CA GLU A 456 -17.27 -2.68 14.89
C GLU A 456 -16.65 -3.60 13.85
N GLU A 457 -16.25 -4.83 14.25
CA GLU A 457 -15.46 -5.72 13.38
C GLU A 457 -16.20 -5.68 12.05
N PRO A 458 -15.59 -5.17 10.96
CA PRO A 458 -16.32 -4.72 9.80
C PRO A 458 -17.17 -5.90 9.38
N ALA A 459 -18.49 -5.75 9.59
CA ALA A 459 -19.36 -6.88 9.94
C ALA A 459 -18.96 -8.09 9.11
N LYS A 460 -18.67 -9.24 9.76
CA LYS A 460 -18.29 -10.49 9.09
C LYS A 460 -19.48 -11.04 8.28
N ASP A 461 -19.88 -10.28 7.27
CA ASP A 461 -20.28 -10.73 5.96
C ASP A 461 -19.16 -11.69 5.54
N ASP A 462 -19.36 -12.97 5.85
CA ASP A 462 -18.40 -14.03 5.61
C ASP A 462 -18.41 -14.35 4.11
N ILE A 463 -17.82 -13.42 3.34
CA ILE A 463 -17.78 -13.47 1.88
C ILE A 463 -16.91 -14.65 1.48
N SER A 464 -17.56 -15.79 1.24
CA SER A 464 -16.92 -17.02 0.83
C SER A 464 -16.06 -16.79 -0.42
N LEU A 465 -14.74 -16.88 -0.25
CA LEU A 465 -13.79 -16.68 -1.34
C LEU A 465 -13.65 -17.94 -2.21
N GLU A 466 -13.41 -17.74 -3.50
CA GLU A 466 -13.09 -18.77 -4.48
C GLU A 466 -11.68 -19.31 -4.20
N THR A 467 -11.60 -20.54 -3.71
CA THR A 467 -10.35 -21.23 -3.39
C THR A 467 -9.83 -22.09 -4.54
N THR A 468 -10.64 -22.29 -5.59
CA THR A 468 -10.25 -23.08 -6.75
C THR A 468 -9.41 -22.25 -7.76
N PRO A 469 -8.37 -22.85 -8.39
CA PRO A 469 -7.61 -22.17 -9.44
C PRO A 469 -8.51 -21.78 -10.64
N PRO A 470 -8.26 -20.65 -11.30
CA PRO A 470 -9.20 -20.09 -12.28
C PRO A 470 -9.29 -20.88 -13.60
N GLU A 471 -10.48 -21.42 -13.89
CA GLU A 471 -10.76 -22.24 -15.08
C GLU A 471 -11.06 -21.41 -16.35
N TRP A 472 -10.11 -20.55 -16.75
CA TRP A 472 -10.25 -19.59 -17.86
C TRP A 472 -10.73 -20.12 -19.23
N LYS A 473 -10.70 -21.44 -19.45
CA LYS A 473 -11.13 -22.12 -20.69
C LYS A 473 -12.57 -22.65 -20.63
N ARG A 474 -13.16 -22.82 -19.43
CA ARG A 474 -14.51 -23.40 -19.27
C ARG A 474 -15.57 -22.31 -19.42
N LYS A 475 -16.34 -22.36 -20.53
CA LYS A 475 -17.32 -21.31 -20.89
C LYS A 475 -18.35 -21.01 -19.78
N SER A 476 -18.73 -21.99 -18.98
CA SER A 476 -19.71 -21.87 -17.88
C SER A 476 -19.11 -21.55 -16.51
N TRP A 477 -17.79 -21.34 -16.39
CA TRP A 477 -17.15 -21.02 -15.11
C TRP A 477 -17.28 -19.54 -14.73
N LEU A 478 -17.27 -18.65 -15.73
CA LEU A 478 -17.72 -17.27 -15.58
C LEU A 478 -19.24 -17.28 -15.71
N ASP A 479 -19.92 -17.26 -14.57
CA ASP A 479 -21.34 -17.55 -14.37
C ASP A 479 -22.22 -16.31 -14.23
N ASP A 480 -21.63 -15.11 -14.15
CA ASP A 480 -22.32 -13.81 -14.17
C ASP A 480 -22.06 -13.08 -15.51
N THR A 481 -23.08 -12.38 -16.04
CA THR A 481 -22.99 -11.62 -17.30
C THR A 481 -23.45 -10.18 -17.08
N LEU A 482 -22.51 -9.25 -17.13
CA LEU A 482 -22.73 -7.84 -16.85
C LEU A 482 -22.80 -7.04 -18.15
N GLN A 483 -23.94 -6.38 -18.38
CA GLN A 483 -24.04 -5.30 -19.35
C GLN A 483 -23.69 -3.99 -18.64
N VAL A 484 -22.62 -3.32 -19.07
CA VAL A 484 -22.08 -2.15 -18.38
C VAL A 484 -21.79 -1.00 -19.34
N GLU A 485 -21.79 0.21 -18.79
CA GLU A 485 -21.30 1.41 -19.45
C GLU A 485 -20.48 2.25 -18.46
N GLY A 486 -19.60 3.10 -18.96
CA GLY A 486 -18.79 3.96 -18.09
C GLY A 486 -17.65 4.63 -18.84
N PHE A 487 -16.49 4.73 -18.20
CA PHE A 487 -15.40 5.60 -18.62
C PHE A 487 -14.05 4.86 -18.54
N CYS A 488 -13.18 5.09 -19.53
CA CYS A 488 -11.78 4.68 -19.52
C CYS A 488 -10.86 5.88 -19.88
N PRO A 489 -9.57 5.87 -19.49
CA PRO A 489 -8.68 6.99 -19.78
C PRO A 489 -7.99 6.85 -21.15
N ASP A 490 -7.89 7.97 -21.87
CA ASP A 490 -7.29 8.05 -23.21
C ASP A 490 -5.77 8.24 -23.18
N VAL A 491 -5.10 7.28 -22.54
CA VAL A 491 -3.63 7.15 -22.43
C VAL A 491 -3.05 6.56 -23.73
N VAL A 492 -3.28 7.19 -24.88
CA VAL A 492 -3.03 6.59 -26.22
C VAL A 492 -1.62 6.88 -26.76
N VAL A 493 -1.16 8.13 -26.72
CA VAL A 493 0.19 8.54 -27.15
C VAL A 493 0.68 9.64 -26.23
N HIS A 494 1.86 9.48 -25.62
CA HIS A 494 2.51 10.52 -24.84
C HIS A 494 3.49 11.26 -25.74
N ASP A 495 3.14 12.49 -26.11
CA ASP A 495 4.13 13.45 -26.55
C ASP A 495 4.90 14.03 -25.34
N ALA A 496 5.97 14.78 -25.60
CA ALA A 496 6.80 15.41 -24.57
C ALA A 496 6.07 16.43 -23.67
N LYS A 497 4.78 16.72 -23.92
CA LYS A 497 3.94 17.62 -23.10
C LYS A 497 2.91 16.86 -22.26
N THR A 498 2.65 15.59 -22.55
CA THR A 498 1.48 14.87 -22.03
C THR A 498 1.52 14.74 -20.50
N LEU A 499 2.65 14.33 -19.91
CA LEU A 499 2.77 14.29 -18.44
C LEU A 499 2.66 15.68 -17.82
N GLY A 500 3.28 16.70 -18.42
CA GLY A 500 3.19 18.09 -17.96
C GLY A 500 1.75 18.59 -17.87
N ASN A 501 0.94 18.34 -18.90
CA ASN A 501 -0.49 18.67 -18.89
C ASN A 501 -1.23 17.92 -17.76
N MET A 502 -1.00 16.62 -17.61
CA MET A 502 -1.63 15.78 -16.57
C MET A 502 -1.22 16.19 -15.14
N MET A 503 -0.02 16.74 -14.97
CA MET A 503 0.43 17.33 -13.71
C MET A 503 -0.13 18.75 -13.48
N ALA A 504 -0.56 19.47 -14.51
CA ALA A 504 -1.16 20.80 -14.34
C ALA A 504 -2.61 20.73 -13.84
N HIS A 505 -3.46 19.85 -14.40
CA HIS A 505 -4.88 19.77 -14.00
C HIS A 505 -5.55 18.44 -14.37
N ASP A 506 -6.42 17.93 -13.47
CA ASP A 506 -7.06 16.60 -13.60
C ASP A 506 -7.91 16.45 -14.88
N ASP A 507 -8.51 17.53 -15.36
CA ASP A 507 -9.33 17.53 -16.59
C ASP A 507 -8.54 17.37 -17.89
N THR A 508 -7.21 17.48 -17.85
CA THR A 508 -6.36 17.14 -19.00
C THR A 508 -6.24 15.62 -19.19
N ILE A 509 -6.55 14.83 -18.15
CA ILE A 509 -6.66 13.37 -18.19
C ILE A 509 -7.98 13.03 -18.90
N LYS A 510 -7.91 12.96 -20.23
CA LYS A 510 -9.06 12.73 -21.12
C LYS A 510 -9.69 11.37 -20.88
N LEU A 511 -11.02 11.34 -20.94
CA LEU A 511 -11.84 10.15 -20.74
C LEU A 511 -12.63 9.83 -22.02
N SER A 512 -12.65 8.55 -22.40
CA SER A 512 -13.57 7.99 -23.38
C SER A 512 -14.71 7.27 -22.67
N VAL A 513 -15.92 7.38 -23.23
CA VAL A 513 -17.05 6.53 -22.82
C VAL A 513 -16.87 5.14 -23.41
N VAL A 514 -17.22 4.10 -22.65
CA VAL A 514 -17.16 2.69 -23.07
C VAL A 514 -18.48 1.98 -22.76
N GLU A 515 -18.85 1.03 -23.62
CA GLU A 515 -19.92 0.06 -23.38
C GLU A 515 -19.33 -1.35 -23.51
N LEU A 516 -19.52 -2.21 -22.51
CA LEU A 516 -18.93 -3.55 -22.49
C LEU A 516 -19.95 -4.61 -22.09
N THR A 517 -19.72 -5.82 -22.59
CA THR A 517 -20.28 -7.06 -22.02
C THR A 517 -19.15 -7.77 -21.29
N ILE A 518 -19.32 -8.01 -19.99
CA ILE A 518 -18.32 -8.67 -19.15
C ILE A 518 -18.90 -9.99 -18.65
N TYR A 519 -18.16 -11.07 -18.85
CA TYR A 519 -18.39 -12.36 -18.20
C TYR A 519 -17.54 -12.41 -16.93
N ALA A 520 -18.17 -12.58 -15.77
CA ALA A 520 -17.53 -12.51 -14.47
C ALA A 520 -17.79 -13.79 -13.65
N ARG A 521 -16.93 -14.06 -12.68
CA ARG A 521 -17.15 -15.07 -11.64
C ARG A 521 -18.02 -14.47 -10.54
N SER A 522 -19.16 -15.10 -10.25
CA SER A 522 -20.08 -14.69 -9.17
C SER A 522 -19.39 -14.69 -7.81
N LYS A 523 -18.55 -15.70 -7.55
CA LYS A 523 -17.76 -15.87 -6.34
C LYS A 523 -16.43 -15.10 -6.42
N PRO A 524 -16.15 -14.11 -5.55
CA PRO A 524 -14.89 -13.37 -5.56
C PRO A 524 -13.73 -14.24 -5.09
N PHE A 525 -12.52 -14.01 -5.59
CA PHE A 525 -11.31 -14.76 -5.21
C PHE A 525 -10.45 -14.03 -4.17
N ALA A 526 -10.65 -12.72 -4.02
CA ALA A 526 -9.95 -11.90 -3.03
C ALA A 526 -10.85 -10.78 -2.50
N GLN A 527 -10.48 -10.24 -1.34
CA GLN A 527 -11.12 -9.09 -0.73
C GLN A 527 -10.07 -8.15 -0.10
N GLY A 528 -10.34 -6.85 -0.16
CA GLY A 528 -9.64 -5.82 0.61
C GLY A 528 -10.55 -5.21 1.67
N ALA A 529 -10.18 -4.05 2.20
CA ALA A 529 -10.97 -3.34 3.21
C ALA A 529 -12.38 -2.98 2.71
N THR A 530 -12.50 -2.37 1.52
CA THR A 530 -13.76 -1.81 1.01
C THR A 530 -14.35 -2.55 -0.20
N ARG A 531 -13.53 -3.33 -0.91
CA ARG A 531 -13.88 -3.99 -2.19
C ARG A 531 -13.60 -5.50 -2.18
N VAL A 532 -14.31 -6.23 -3.03
CA VAL A 532 -14.02 -7.63 -3.39
C VAL A 532 -13.64 -7.73 -4.86
N ALA A 533 -12.88 -8.77 -5.23
CA ALA A 533 -12.33 -8.97 -6.56
C ALA A 533 -12.78 -10.32 -7.14
N SER A 534 -13.37 -10.28 -8.34
CA SER A 534 -13.83 -11.44 -9.11
C SER A 534 -13.08 -11.56 -10.43
N TYR A 535 -12.82 -12.81 -10.87
CA TYR A 535 -12.24 -13.08 -12.18
C TYR A 535 -13.21 -12.68 -13.31
N ALA A 536 -12.69 -12.13 -14.41
CA ALA A 536 -13.52 -11.66 -15.52
C ALA A 536 -12.85 -11.74 -16.91
N LYS A 537 -13.69 -11.67 -17.95
CA LYS A 537 -13.35 -11.50 -19.37
C LYS A 537 -14.36 -10.57 -20.04
N THR A 538 -13.94 -9.84 -21.08
CA THR A 538 -14.88 -9.13 -21.98
C THR A 538 -15.33 -10.06 -23.12
N ALA A 539 -16.25 -9.62 -23.98
CA ALA A 539 -16.91 -10.50 -24.94
C ALA A 539 -16.03 -10.89 -26.15
N PHE A 540 -15.14 -9.99 -26.58
CA PHE A 540 -14.32 -10.18 -27.79
C PHE A 540 -12.81 -10.25 -27.51
N SER A 541 -12.42 -10.31 -26.24
CA SER A 541 -11.02 -10.41 -25.80
C SER A 541 -10.78 -11.66 -24.96
N THR A 542 -9.65 -12.33 -25.23
CA THR A 542 -9.15 -13.45 -24.42
C THR A 542 -8.33 -12.99 -23.21
N ASN A 543 -8.02 -11.68 -23.11
CA ASN A 543 -7.34 -11.10 -21.95
C ASN A 543 -8.11 -11.42 -20.66
N LYS A 544 -7.35 -11.65 -19.60
CA LYS A 544 -7.88 -11.91 -18.26
C LYS A 544 -8.01 -10.58 -17.53
N PHE A 545 -9.14 -10.40 -16.85
CA PHE A 545 -9.44 -9.20 -16.08
C PHE A 545 -9.89 -9.55 -14.66
N VAL A 546 -9.91 -8.53 -13.81
CA VAL A 546 -10.55 -8.53 -12.50
C VAL A 546 -11.66 -7.49 -12.52
N VAL A 547 -12.83 -7.87 -12.01
CA VAL A 547 -13.89 -6.93 -11.64
C VAL A 547 -13.80 -6.70 -10.14
N LYS A 548 -13.67 -5.44 -9.72
CA LYS A 548 -13.74 -5.02 -8.32
C LYS A 548 -15.13 -4.41 -8.03
N THR A 549 -15.78 -4.86 -6.96
CA THR A 549 -17.08 -4.33 -6.49
C THR A 549 -16.99 -3.94 -5.01
N PHE A 550 -17.82 -3.01 -4.55
CA PHE A 550 -17.85 -2.59 -3.14
C PHE A 550 -18.59 -3.60 -2.25
N LYS A 551 -18.11 -3.78 -1.02
CA LYS A 551 -18.73 -4.68 -0.02
C LYS A 551 -20.10 -4.19 0.43
N LYS A 552 -20.19 -2.90 0.80
CA LYS A 552 -21.43 -2.28 1.29
C LYS A 552 -22.23 -1.68 0.14
N SER A 553 -23.54 -1.96 0.10
CA SER A 553 -24.49 -1.30 -0.79
C SER A 553 -24.45 0.23 -0.60
N GLY A 554 -24.31 0.98 -1.69
CA GLY A 554 -24.11 2.43 -1.63
C GLY A 554 -22.66 2.88 -1.41
N GLY A 555 -21.68 1.98 -1.59
CA GLY A 555 -20.25 2.32 -1.65
C GLY A 555 -19.86 3.33 -2.74
N ASN A 556 -18.58 3.70 -2.78
CA ASN A 556 -18.05 4.79 -3.60
C ASN A 556 -18.61 4.83 -5.03
N LYS A 557 -19.19 5.98 -5.36
CA LYS A 557 -19.90 6.22 -6.61
C LYS A 557 -18.94 6.44 -7.79
N MET A 558 -19.49 6.58 -9.00
CA MET A 558 -18.75 6.75 -10.25
C MET A 558 -17.71 7.87 -10.18
N GLU A 559 -17.98 8.94 -9.43
CA GLU A 559 -17.10 10.08 -9.19
C GLU A 559 -15.77 9.66 -8.55
N HIS A 560 -15.82 8.83 -7.50
CA HIS A 560 -14.63 8.33 -6.81
C HIS A 560 -13.85 7.35 -7.70
N LEU A 561 -14.54 6.37 -8.32
CA LEU A 561 -13.90 5.43 -9.25
C LEU A 561 -13.24 6.14 -10.45
N THR A 562 -13.78 7.29 -10.86
CA THR A 562 -13.18 8.12 -11.92
C THR A 562 -11.93 8.84 -11.43
N GLU A 563 -11.90 9.27 -10.17
CA GLU A 563 -10.72 9.90 -9.59
C GLU A 563 -9.59 8.88 -9.35
N ASP A 564 -9.90 7.68 -8.82
CA ASP A 564 -8.97 6.53 -8.76
C ASP A 564 -8.38 6.23 -10.16
N MET A 565 -9.24 6.13 -11.17
CA MET A 565 -8.84 5.88 -12.57
C MET A 565 -7.93 6.99 -13.12
N ARG A 566 -8.19 8.26 -12.78
CA ARG A 566 -7.36 9.40 -13.17
C ARG A 566 -6.00 9.36 -12.48
N ALA A 567 -5.96 9.09 -11.18
CA ALA A 567 -4.72 8.95 -10.42
C ALA A 567 -3.84 7.85 -11.03
N GLN A 568 -4.40 6.67 -11.27
CA GLN A 568 -3.66 5.54 -11.85
C GLN A 568 -3.18 5.83 -13.29
N ALA A 569 -3.94 6.59 -14.08
CA ALA A 569 -3.51 7.07 -15.40
C ALA A 569 -2.33 8.07 -15.32
N LEU A 570 -2.32 8.96 -14.32
CA LEU A 570 -1.21 9.87 -14.05
C LEU A 570 0.05 9.11 -13.59
N CYS A 571 -0.08 8.14 -12.68
CA CYS A 571 1.03 7.25 -12.29
C CYS A 571 1.63 6.53 -13.50
N LYS A 572 0.79 6.08 -14.44
CA LYS A 572 1.24 5.47 -15.69
C LYS A 572 1.99 6.45 -16.62
N ALA A 573 1.56 7.71 -16.67
CA ALA A 573 2.25 8.76 -17.41
C ALA A 573 3.66 9.03 -16.85
N PHE A 574 3.81 9.07 -15.51
CA PHE A 574 5.12 9.08 -14.86
C PHE A 574 5.94 7.84 -15.20
N ALA A 575 5.33 6.64 -15.18
CA ALA A 575 6.04 5.39 -15.43
C ALA A 575 6.59 5.30 -16.87
N LEU A 576 5.89 5.84 -17.86
CA LEU A 576 6.41 5.97 -19.22
C LEU A 576 7.72 6.77 -19.26
N GLU A 577 7.74 7.98 -18.69
CA GLU A 577 8.96 8.79 -18.67
C GLU A 577 10.07 8.14 -17.83
N PHE A 578 9.74 7.60 -16.64
CA PHE A 578 10.68 6.87 -15.79
C PHE A 578 11.37 5.72 -16.53
N ASN A 579 10.59 4.85 -17.19
CA ASN A 579 11.12 3.75 -17.99
C ASN A 579 11.98 4.24 -19.16
N ALA A 580 11.55 5.31 -19.83
CA ALA A 580 12.25 5.87 -20.96
C ALA A 580 13.63 6.44 -20.56
N LEU A 581 13.74 7.04 -19.37
CA LEU A 581 15.02 7.49 -18.77
C LEU A 581 15.93 6.31 -18.38
N LEU A 582 15.37 5.17 -17.95
CA LEU A 582 16.15 3.95 -17.65
C LEU A 582 16.59 3.17 -18.92
N GLY A 583 15.91 3.38 -20.05
CA GLY A 583 16.27 2.80 -21.34
C GLY A 583 16.05 1.28 -21.43
N SER A 584 16.57 0.66 -22.50
CA SER A 584 16.32 -0.75 -22.85
C SER A 584 17.02 -1.80 -21.98
N GLY A 585 17.90 -1.40 -21.06
CA GLY A 585 18.58 -2.31 -20.13
C GLY A 585 17.73 -2.75 -18.93
N HIS A 586 16.50 -2.26 -18.80
CA HIS A 586 15.58 -2.57 -17.70
C HIS A 586 14.22 -3.00 -18.23
N GLU A 587 13.60 -3.95 -17.54
CA GLU A 587 12.17 -4.22 -17.75
C GLU A 587 11.33 -3.02 -17.26
N PRO A 588 10.28 -2.62 -18.00
CA PRO A 588 9.49 -1.45 -17.62
C PRO A 588 8.69 -1.70 -16.34
N LEU A 589 8.70 -0.73 -15.43
CA LEU A 589 7.72 -0.60 -14.36
C LEU A 589 6.41 -0.11 -14.97
N ASP A 590 5.29 -0.77 -14.67
CA ASP A 590 4.02 -0.47 -15.34
C ASP A 590 2.88 -0.35 -14.32
N PHE A 591 1.99 0.62 -14.51
CA PHE A 591 0.72 0.69 -13.78
C PHE A 591 -0.38 0.10 -14.65
N ILE A 592 -1.18 -0.81 -14.09
CA ILE A 592 -2.38 -1.27 -14.78
C ILE A 592 -3.34 -0.07 -14.99
N VAL A 593 -4.32 -0.20 -15.88
CA VAL A 593 -5.32 0.86 -16.10
C VAL A 593 -6.69 0.34 -15.73
N THR A 594 -7.33 1.05 -14.80
CA THR A 594 -8.69 0.76 -14.36
C THR A 594 -9.70 1.45 -15.27
N THR A 595 -10.84 0.79 -15.48
CA THR A 595 -12.03 1.33 -16.17
C THR A 595 -13.15 1.44 -15.16
N ALA A 596 -13.74 2.63 -15.00
CA ALA A 596 -14.86 2.89 -14.10
C ALA A 596 -16.19 2.60 -14.82
N LEU A 597 -17.06 1.77 -14.23
CA LEU A 597 -18.22 1.20 -14.91
C LEU A 597 -19.46 1.18 -14.01
N GLU A 598 -20.64 1.29 -14.59
CA GLU A 598 -21.94 1.10 -13.94
C GLU A 598 -22.73 -0.01 -14.66
N ARG A 599 -23.37 -0.88 -13.88
CA ARG A 599 -24.28 -1.91 -14.39
C ARG A 599 -25.55 -1.27 -14.96
N LYS A 600 -25.88 -1.57 -16.22
CA LYS A 600 -27.08 -1.06 -16.88
C LYS A 600 -28.34 -1.56 -16.16
N GLY A 601 -29.28 -0.63 -15.91
CA GLY A 601 -30.54 -0.91 -15.21
C GLY A 601 -30.50 -0.70 -13.69
N THR A 602 -29.34 -0.52 -13.08
CA THR A 602 -29.20 -0.25 -11.63
C THR A 602 -28.63 1.14 -11.37
N ARG A 603 -29.49 2.18 -11.32
CA ARG A 603 -29.07 3.55 -11.00
C ARG A 603 -28.39 3.63 -9.62
N GLY A 604 -27.12 4.03 -9.58
CA GLY A 604 -26.39 4.45 -8.37
C GLY A 604 -25.89 3.34 -7.44
N ASN A 605 -26.43 2.12 -7.53
CA ASN A 605 -26.03 0.98 -6.68
C ASN A 605 -25.25 -0.10 -7.45
N GLY A 606 -24.77 0.19 -8.67
CA GLY A 606 -24.14 -0.77 -9.58
C GLY A 606 -22.74 -0.40 -10.06
N CYS A 607 -22.04 0.49 -9.36
CA CYS A 607 -20.68 0.91 -9.73
C CYS A 607 -19.64 -0.21 -9.47
N ILE A 608 -18.82 -0.49 -10.49
CA ILE A 608 -17.76 -1.50 -10.48
C ILE A 608 -16.51 -0.93 -11.18
N SER A 609 -15.35 -1.52 -10.92
CA SER A 609 -14.12 -1.26 -11.69
C SER A 609 -13.67 -2.52 -12.43
N LEU A 610 -13.12 -2.35 -13.64
CA LEU A 610 -12.51 -3.42 -14.45
C LEU A 610 -11.03 -3.10 -14.68
N GLU A 611 -10.16 -4.07 -14.44
CA GLU A 611 -8.71 -3.91 -14.57
C GLU A 611 -8.03 -5.22 -15.08
N PRO A 612 -6.85 -5.15 -15.72
CA PRO A 612 -6.08 -6.34 -16.10
C PRO A 612 -5.77 -7.28 -14.92
N TYR A 613 -5.97 -8.59 -15.11
CA TYR A 613 -5.54 -9.59 -14.13
C TYR A 613 -4.03 -9.79 -14.16
N ILE A 614 -3.38 -9.51 -13.04
CA ILE A 614 -1.95 -9.75 -12.81
C ILE A 614 -1.77 -11.04 -12.00
N ALA A 615 -0.93 -11.96 -12.49
CA ALA A 615 -0.75 -13.29 -11.92
C ALA A 615 0.60 -13.42 -11.22
N GLY A 616 0.61 -13.71 -9.92
CA GLY A 616 1.80 -13.91 -9.11
C GLY A 616 1.56 -13.53 -7.64
N GLU A 617 2.64 -13.42 -6.88
CA GLU A 617 2.59 -12.94 -5.49
C GLU A 617 2.36 -11.42 -5.46
N TYR A 618 1.38 -10.98 -4.68
CA TYR A 618 1.04 -9.57 -4.51
C TYR A 618 1.89 -8.97 -3.38
N ILE A 619 2.76 -8.04 -3.72
CA ILE A 619 3.73 -7.40 -2.82
C ILE A 619 3.40 -5.92 -2.71
N LYS A 620 3.49 -5.38 -1.49
CA LYS A 620 3.53 -3.95 -1.22
C LYS A 620 4.98 -3.52 -1.05
N TYR A 621 5.39 -2.48 -1.75
CA TYR A 621 6.76 -1.96 -1.78
C TYR A 621 6.93 -0.75 -0.88
N ASN A 622 5.95 0.15 -0.84
CA ASN A 622 5.85 1.20 0.18
C ASN A 622 4.39 1.50 0.54
N SER A 623 4.16 2.29 1.59
CA SER A 623 2.84 2.82 1.94
C SER A 623 2.77 4.34 1.87
N ASN A 624 1.55 4.88 1.82
CA ASN A 624 1.30 6.30 2.04
C ASN A 624 1.68 6.80 3.46
N GLY A 625 1.79 5.90 4.43
CA GLY A 625 2.23 6.18 5.80
C GLY A 625 3.74 6.09 6.02
N GLY A 626 4.57 6.00 4.97
CA GLY A 626 6.03 5.93 5.12
C GLY A 626 6.57 4.56 5.57
N TRP A 627 5.80 3.48 5.38
CA TRP A 627 6.38 2.13 5.48
C TRP A 627 7.11 1.80 4.18
N VAL A 628 8.25 1.11 4.28
CA VAL A 628 9.07 0.68 3.14
C VAL A 628 9.39 -0.80 3.31
N ASN A 629 9.28 -1.56 2.22
CA ASN A 629 9.68 -2.96 2.18
C ASN A 629 11.21 -3.09 2.27
N GLU A 630 11.72 -3.89 3.20
CA GLU A 630 13.17 -4.08 3.45
C GLU A 630 13.89 -4.87 2.34
N SER A 631 13.16 -5.47 1.38
CA SER A 631 13.73 -6.26 0.30
C SER A 631 14.68 -5.45 -0.59
N SER A 632 15.90 -5.96 -0.82
CA SER A 632 16.86 -5.36 -1.76
C SER A 632 16.62 -5.77 -3.22
N ASP A 633 15.45 -6.34 -3.55
CA ASP A 633 15.15 -6.81 -4.90
C ASP A 633 15.01 -5.67 -5.94
N PRO A 634 15.31 -5.92 -7.23
CA PRO A 634 15.29 -4.89 -8.26
C PRO A 634 13.91 -4.26 -8.55
N PHE A 635 12.80 -4.87 -8.11
CA PHE A 635 11.47 -4.30 -8.23
C PHE A 635 11.19 -3.33 -7.08
N ASN A 636 11.53 -3.70 -5.84
CA ASN A 636 11.45 -2.78 -4.70
C ASN A 636 12.35 -1.54 -4.90
N MET A 637 13.60 -1.74 -5.35
CA MET A 637 14.48 -0.62 -5.69
C MET A 637 13.87 0.31 -6.76
N ALA A 638 13.21 -0.26 -7.77
CA ALA A 638 12.55 0.52 -8.81
C ALA A 638 11.31 1.26 -8.27
N ALA A 639 10.55 0.66 -7.36
CA ALA A 639 9.41 1.29 -6.70
C ALA A 639 9.84 2.51 -5.86
N GLN A 640 10.82 2.39 -4.96
CA GLN A 640 11.27 3.52 -4.16
C GLN A 640 11.86 4.65 -5.03
N ALA A 641 12.62 4.29 -6.07
CA ALA A 641 13.16 5.27 -7.01
C ALA A 641 12.06 5.92 -7.86
N PHE A 642 10.97 5.22 -8.16
CA PHE A 642 9.81 5.77 -8.86
C PHE A 642 9.08 6.81 -8.00
N SER A 643 8.77 6.50 -6.73
CA SER A 643 8.19 7.47 -5.79
C SER A 643 9.02 8.74 -5.70
N HIS A 644 10.34 8.61 -5.47
CA HIS A 644 11.25 9.76 -5.44
C HIS A 644 11.28 10.52 -6.78
N PHE A 645 11.34 9.81 -7.92
CA PHE A 645 11.28 10.42 -9.24
C PHE A 645 10.00 11.25 -9.44
N THR A 646 8.83 10.80 -8.98
CA THR A 646 7.58 11.58 -9.15
C THR A 646 7.61 12.93 -8.42
N PHE A 647 8.29 13.01 -7.27
CA PHE A 647 8.49 14.26 -6.54
C PHE A 647 9.44 15.20 -7.28
N GLU A 648 10.63 14.73 -7.63
CA GLU A 648 11.63 15.49 -8.39
C GLU A 648 11.07 15.96 -9.75
N ARG A 649 10.40 15.06 -10.49
CA ARG A 649 9.83 15.29 -11.82
C ARG A 649 8.62 16.23 -11.83
N SER A 650 7.92 16.38 -10.71
CA SER A 650 6.79 17.31 -10.53
C SER A 650 7.20 18.63 -9.84
N TRP A 651 8.49 18.84 -9.56
CA TRP A 651 9.00 19.97 -8.79
C TRP A 651 8.37 20.09 -7.40
N GLY A 652 8.28 18.93 -6.73
CA GLY A 652 7.75 18.81 -5.37
C GLY A 652 6.28 19.16 -5.22
N SER A 653 5.50 19.06 -6.31
CA SER A 653 4.06 19.34 -6.32
C SER A 653 3.23 18.07 -6.09
N LEU A 654 3.76 16.91 -6.49
CA LEU A 654 3.11 15.60 -6.46
C LEU A 654 4.09 14.53 -5.95
N LEU A 655 3.59 13.51 -5.26
CA LEU A 655 4.34 12.29 -4.95
C LEU A 655 3.43 11.07 -5.08
N VAL A 656 3.90 10.02 -5.73
CA VAL A 656 3.19 8.73 -5.83
C VAL A 656 3.74 7.76 -4.80
N SER A 657 2.86 7.22 -3.95
CA SER A 657 3.16 6.26 -2.89
C SER A 657 2.14 5.10 -2.91
N ASP A 658 2.13 4.27 -1.87
CA ASP A 658 1.32 3.06 -1.78
C ASP A 658 1.58 2.07 -2.93
N LEU A 659 2.84 1.99 -3.37
CA LEU A 659 3.24 1.19 -4.53
C LEU A 659 3.10 -0.31 -4.21
N GLN A 660 2.22 -0.98 -4.93
CA GLN A 660 1.85 -2.38 -4.69
C GLN A 660 1.41 -3.07 -5.97
N GLY A 661 1.58 -4.39 -6.05
CA GLY A 661 1.18 -5.18 -7.22
C GLY A 661 1.97 -6.48 -7.35
N VAL A 662 2.19 -6.93 -8.58
CA VAL A 662 2.88 -8.20 -8.88
C VAL A 662 4.11 -7.93 -9.74
N GLY A 663 5.29 -8.04 -9.11
CA GLY A 663 6.56 -7.66 -9.71
C GLY A 663 6.52 -6.21 -10.20
N ARG A 664 6.82 -6.00 -11.49
CA ARG A 664 6.79 -4.67 -12.12
C ARG A 664 5.41 -4.13 -12.47
N ASN A 665 4.32 -4.90 -12.27
CA ASN A 665 2.96 -4.46 -12.59
C ASN A 665 2.26 -3.98 -11.33
N LEU A 666 2.12 -2.66 -11.18
CA LEU A 666 1.56 -1.97 -10.02
C LEU A 666 0.09 -1.59 -10.22
N THR A 667 -0.63 -1.46 -9.10
CA THR A 667 -2.06 -1.14 -9.03
C THR A 667 -2.39 -0.35 -7.77
N ASP A 668 -3.56 0.29 -7.74
CA ASP A 668 -4.10 1.04 -6.59
C ASP A 668 -3.06 1.95 -5.85
N PRO A 669 -2.33 2.83 -6.55
CA PRO A 669 -1.38 3.77 -5.92
C PRO A 669 -2.09 4.96 -5.27
N ALA A 670 -1.46 5.57 -4.26
CA ALA A 670 -1.89 6.86 -3.71
C ALA A 670 -1.12 8.02 -4.35
N ILE A 671 -1.78 9.17 -4.54
CA ILE A 671 -1.13 10.42 -4.94
C ILE A 671 -1.25 11.44 -3.82
N HIS A 672 -0.12 12.05 -3.46
CA HIS A 672 -0.03 13.17 -2.55
C HIS A 672 0.21 14.44 -3.35
N THR A 673 -0.46 15.55 -3.00
CA THR A 673 -0.45 16.80 -3.77
C THR A 673 -0.42 18.04 -2.89
N LYS A 674 0.35 19.07 -3.29
CA LYS A 674 0.29 20.41 -2.70
C LYS A 674 -1.02 21.14 -3.00
N ASP A 675 -1.61 20.87 -4.15
CA ASP A 675 -2.90 21.44 -4.52
C ASP A 675 -4.03 20.70 -3.79
N GLU A 676 -4.60 21.35 -2.78
CA GLU A 676 -5.73 20.87 -1.97
C GLU A 676 -7.03 20.63 -2.77
N LYS A 677 -7.10 21.00 -4.06
CA LYS A 677 -8.28 20.81 -4.93
C LYS A 677 -8.22 19.53 -5.78
N ARG A 678 -7.04 18.90 -5.83
CA ARG A 678 -6.77 17.69 -6.64
C ARG A 678 -6.85 16.44 -5.79
N PHE A 679 -7.37 15.36 -6.38
CA PHE A 679 -7.49 14.05 -5.73
C PHE A 679 -8.13 14.14 -4.32
N THR A 680 -9.25 14.86 -4.19
CA THR A 680 -9.92 15.15 -2.91
C THR A 680 -11.01 14.14 -2.53
N LEU A 681 -11.39 13.26 -3.45
CA LEU A 681 -12.24 12.09 -3.24
C LEU A 681 -11.43 10.84 -2.83
N ASP A 682 -10.10 10.87 -3.02
CA ASP A 682 -9.16 9.84 -2.55
C ASP A 682 -8.77 10.10 -1.08
N GLU A 683 -9.22 9.22 -0.19
CA GLU A 683 -8.93 9.32 1.25
C GLU A 683 -7.46 8.98 1.59
N ASN A 684 -6.69 8.41 0.65
CA ASN A 684 -5.26 8.14 0.81
C ASN A 684 -4.37 9.34 0.49
N ASN A 685 -4.93 10.42 -0.07
CA ASN A 685 -4.20 11.67 -0.29
C ASN A 685 -3.93 12.37 1.05
N LEU A 686 -2.66 12.34 1.48
CA LEU A 686 -2.19 13.00 2.71
C LEU A 686 -1.65 14.42 2.48
N ASN A 687 -1.81 14.97 1.27
CA ASN A 687 -1.24 16.24 0.82
C ASN A 687 0.27 16.33 1.19
N GLU A 688 0.74 17.47 1.67
CA GLU A 688 2.17 17.70 1.96
C GLU A 688 2.74 16.78 3.04
N GLU A 689 1.92 16.33 3.99
CA GLU A 689 2.33 15.41 5.05
C GLU A 689 2.72 14.04 4.48
N GLY A 690 2.11 13.64 3.36
CA GLY A 690 2.48 12.45 2.60
C GLY A 690 3.90 12.51 2.00
N PHE A 691 4.40 13.71 1.71
CA PHE A 691 5.80 13.87 1.28
C PHE A 691 6.75 13.62 2.45
N LYS A 692 6.43 14.18 3.62
CA LYS A 692 7.22 13.98 4.85
C LYS A 692 7.30 12.50 5.23
N PHE A 693 6.17 11.79 5.17
CA PHE A 693 6.14 10.34 5.41
C PHE A 693 7.04 9.55 4.47
N PHE A 694 7.10 9.90 3.18
CA PHE A 694 8.01 9.25 2.24
C PHE A 694 9.49 9.54 2.57
N PHE A 695 9.88 10.81 2.72
CA PHE A 695 11.28 11.21 2.91
C PHE A 695 11.85 10.91 4.32
N MET A 696 10.99 10.69 5.31
CA MET A 696 11.35 10.11 6.61
C MET A 696 12.04 8.74 6.43
N SER A 697 11.47 7.85 5.62
CA SER A 697 11.93 6.45 5.46
C SER A 697 12.71 6.15 4.18
N HIS A 698 12.66 7.04 3.18
CA HIS A 698 13.30 6.81 1.88
C HIS A 698 14.82 6.96 1.93
N GLU A 699 15.52 5.97 1.37
CA GLU A 699 16.96 6.02 1.12
C GLU A 699 17.25 5.94 -0.39
N CYS A 700 18.10 6.84 -0.89
CA CYS A 700 18.45 6.85 -2.30
C CYS A 700 19.25 5.60 -2.70
N ASN A 701 18.67 4.80 -3.59
CA ASN A 701 19.29 3.58 -4.13
C ASN A 701 20.02 3.84 -5.46
N ALA A 702 20.54 2.78 -6.09
CA ALA A 702 21.29 2.87 -7.35
C ALA A 702 20.48 3.48 -8.52
N ILE A 703 19.16 3.28 -8.56
CA ILE A 703 18.28 3.84 -9.59
C ILE A 703 18.07 5.34 -9.34
N CYS A 704 17.91 5.76 -8.08
CA CYS A 704 17.86 7.19 -7.70
C CYS A 704 19.13 7.93 -8.16
N ARG A 705 20.30 7.37 -7.84
CA ARG A 705 21.60 7.93 -8.26
C ARG A 705 21.74 8.00 -9.78
N ARG A 706 21.32 6.95 -10.50
CA ARG A 706 21.37 6.92 -11.97
C ARG A 706 20.43 7.93 -12.65
N LEU A 707 19.29 8.25 -12.03
CA LEU A 707 18.37 9.28 -12.51
C LEU A 707 18.78 10.69 -12.08
N GLU A 708 19.88 10.83 -11.32
CA GLU A 708 20.41 12.11 -10.82
C GLU A 708 19.37 12.86 -9.96
N LEU A 709 18.54 12.12 -9.21
CA LEU A 709 17.52 12.72 -8.31
C LEU A 709 18.21 13.48 -7.18
N GLN A 710 17.82 14.73 -6.96
CA GLN A 710 18.55 15.68 -6.11
C GLN A 710 17.93 15.82 -4.72
N THR A 711 16.61 15.60 -4.60
CA THR A 711 15.91 15.81 -3.33
C THR A 711 16.43 14.91 -2.20
N THR A 712 16.76 15.52 -1.06
CA THR A 712 17.21 14.84 0.17
C THR A 712 16.27 15.09 1.35
N ARG A 713 16.44 14.32 2.44
CA ARG A 713 15.67 14.46 3.68
C ARG A 713 15.83 15.85 4.28
N GLU A 714 17.04 16.40 4.25
CA GLU A 714 17.41 17.71 4.80
C GLU A 714 16.72 18.87 4.03
N GLN A 715 16.49 18.69 2.73
CA GLN A 715 15.71 19.66 1.94
C GLN A 715 14.22 19.64 2.32
N CYS A 716 13.68 18.48 2.70
CA CYS A 716 12.33 18.39 3.26
C CYS A 716 12.20 19.15 4.60
N VAL A 717 13.20 19.04 5.48
CA VAL A 717 13.25 19.80 6.76
C VAL A 717 13.23 21.31 6.51
N THR A 718 14.07 21.77 5.58
CA THR A 718 14.24 23.22 5.34
C THR A 718 13.17 23.82 4.41
N GLY A 719 12.38 22.99 3.73
CA GLY A 719 11.50 23.39 2.63
C GLY A 719 12.22 23.92 1.39
N LYS A 720 13.57 23.88 1.35
CA LYS A 720 14.41 24.49 0.32
C LYS A 720 14.85 23.45 -0.70
N PHE A 721 13.93 23.09 -1.57
CA PHE A 721 14.20 22.16 -2.67
C PHE A 721 15.00 22.82 -3.81
N GLN A 722 15.90 22.05 -4.40
CA GLN A 722 16.49 22.32 -5.70
C GLN A 722 16.06 21.18 -6.63
N PHE A 723 15.55 21.52 -7.80
CA PHE A 723 14.99 20.55 -8.75
C PHE A 723 15.66 20.64 -10.11
N ARG A 724 15.74 19.51 -10.79
CA ARG A 724 16.23 19.43 -12.17
C ARG A 724 15.38 20.26 -13.15
N GLU A 725 15.99 21.28 -13.77
CA GLU A 725 15.35 22.15 -14.78
C GLU A 725 15.15 21.50 -16.15
N ASN A 726 15.97 20.53 -16.53
CA ASN A 726 15.97 19.96 -17.88
C ASN A 726 16.07 18.43 -17.84
N TRP A 727 15.01 17.77 -18.30
CA TRP A 727 14.94 16.33 -18.48
C TRP A 727 15.20 15.96 -19.96
N PRO A 728 15.83 14.81 -20.26
CA PRO A 728 15.95 14.32 -21.63
C PRO A 728 14.58 14.01 -22.24
N THR A 729 14.33 14.37 -23.52
CA THR A 729 13.19 13.79 -24.27
C THR A 729 13.49 12.33 -24.62
N MET A 730 12.57 11.41 -24.33
CA MET A 730 12.78 9.98 -24.56
C MET A 730 11.54 9.31 -25.18
N ASP A 731 11.45 9.28 -26.52
CA ASP A 731 10.32 8.70 -27.28
C ASP A 731 10.42 7.15 -27.40
N THR A 732 10.90 6.46 -26.36
CA THR A 732 11.28 5.03 -26.45
C THR A 732 10.17 4.04 -26.06
N THR A 733 9.10 4.49 -25.42
CA THR A 733 8.02 3.63 -24.89
C THR A 733 6.63 4.18 -25.22
N VAL A 734 5.68 3.28 -25.47
CA VAL A 734 4.27 3.57 -25.75
C VAL A 734 3.34 2.60 -25.01
N CYS A 735 2.09 2.99 -24.80
CA CYS A 735 1.05 2.10 -24.30
C CYS A 735 0.47 1.24 -25.44
N CYS A 736 0.09 -0.01 -25.13
CA CYS A 736 -0.78 -0.80 -25.99
C CYS A 736 -2.09 -0.05 -26.30
N SER A 737 -2.50 0.00 -27.56
CA SER A 737 -3.70 0.72 -28.03
C SER A 737 -5.02 0.08 -27.58
N ASN A 738 -5.02 -1.18 -27.14
CA ASN A 738 -6.18 -1.74 -26.44
C ASN A 738 -6.38 -0.96 -25.12
N LYS A 739 -7.46 -0.17 -25.01
CA LYS A 739 -7.72 0.74 -23.89
C LYS A 739 -7.95 0.01 -22.56
N LEU A 740 -8.31 -1.27 -22.61
CA LEU A 740 -8.46 -2.14 -21.43
C LEU A 740 -7.14 -2.84 -21.04
N CYS A 741 -6.17 -2.93 -21.96
CA CYS A 741 -4.86 -3.54 -21.68
C CYS A 741 -3.83 -2.51 -21.26
N ARG A 742 -3.61 -1.48 -22.10
CA ARG A 742 -2.68 -0.35 -21.90
C ARG A 742 -1.23 -0.71 -21.50
N LYS A 743 -0.81 -1.98 -21.56
CA LYS A 743 0.55 -2.41 -21.18
C LYS A 743 1.62 -1.54 -21.85
N ILE A 744 2.58 -1.04 -21.07
CA ILE A 744 3.74 -0.30 -21.58
C ILE A 744 4.64 -1.26 -22.37
N VAL A 745 4.99 -0.86 -23.58
CA VAL A 745 5.91 -1.58 -24.48
C VAL A 745 6.95 -0.60 -25.04
N GLN A 746 8.13 -1.10 -25.39
CA GLN A 746 9.08 -0.29 -26.14
C GLN A 746 8.58 -0.07 -27.57
N LEU A 747 8.71 1.16 -28.07
CA LEU A 747 8.20 1.57 -29.39
C LEU A 747 8.79 0.72 -30.52
N SER A 748 10.05 0.30 -30.40
CA SER A 748 10.75 -0.60 -31.32
C SER A 748 10.23 -2.05 -31.31
N LYS A 749 9.52 -2.46 -30.25
CA LYS A 749 8.94 -3.80 -30.08
C LYS A 749 7.42 -3.82 -30.25
N ALA A 750 6.79 -2.68 -30.48
CA ALA A 750 5.34 -2.57 -30.63
C ALA A 750 4.89 -2.98 -32.04
N HIS A 751 3.93 -3.91 -32.14
CA HIS A 751 3.34 -4.32 -33.42
C HIS A 751 2.43 -3.22 -33.97
N LYS A 752 2.34 -3.11 -35.30
CA LYS A 752 1.58 -2.07 -36.01
C LYS A 752 0.70 -2.71 -37.08
N SER A 753 -0.54 -2.24 -37.20
CA SER A 753 -1.48 -2.69 -38.24
C SER A 753 -1.49 -1.71 -39.41
N SER A 754 -1.50 -2.24 -40.64
CA SER A 754 -1.81 -1.44 -41.85
C SER A 754 -3.30 -1.09 -41.92
N THR A 755 -4.19 -1.97 -41.46
CA THR A 755 -5.65 -1.75 -41.40
C THR A 755 -6.04 -0.72 -40.35
N TYR A 756 -5.30 -0.68 -39.23
CA TYR A 756 -5.51 0.28 -38.14
C TYR A 756 -4.24 1.11 -37.88
N PRO A 757 -3.91 2.08 -38.77
CA PRO A 757 -2.72 2.91 -38.63
C PRO A 757 -2.75 3.74 -37.34
N GLY A 758 -1.58 4.17 -36.87
CA GLY A 758 -1.41 4.90 -35.61
C GLY A 758 -1.52 4.06 -34.33
N HIS A 759 -2.00 2.81 -34.42
CA HIS A 759 -2.17 1.92 -33.27
C HIS A 759 -0.94 1.03 -33.03
N HIS A 760 -0.58 0.87 -31.76
CA HIS A 760 0.60 0.15 -31.28
C HIS A 760 0.15 -0.98 -30.37
N TRP A 761 0.56 -2.23 -30.65
CA TRP A 761 0.02 -3.41 -29.96
C TRP A 761 1.12 -4.19 -29.24
N CYS A 762 0.82 -4.65 -28.03
CA CYS A 762 1.68 -5.57 -27.29
C CYS A 762 1.51 -7.02 -27.77
N ASP A 763 2.48 -7.88 -27.49
CA ASP A 763 2.50 -9.29 -27.92
C ASP A 763 1.28 -10.10 -27.49
N GLY A 764 0.61 -9.69 -26.40
CA GLY A 764 -0.64 -10.32 -25.96
C GLY A 764 -1.87 -9.89 -26.78
N CYS A 765 -1.94 -8.63 -27.19
CA CYS A 765 -3.11 -8.09 -27.92
C CYS A 765 -2.98 -8.23 -29.44
N TRP A 766 -1.76 -8.26 -29.97
CA TRP A 766 -1.53 -8.34 -31.42
C TRP A 766 -2.13 -9.60 -32.08
N PRO A 767 -1.93 -10.83 -31.57
CA PRO A 767 -2.53 -12.02 -32.16
C PRO A 767 -4.06 -11.99 -32.14
N GLN A 768 -4.66 -11.39 -31.10
CA GLN A 768 -6.11 -11.26 -30.97
C GLN A 768 -6.71 -10.29 -32.00
N LEU A 769 -5.99 -9.22 -32.34
CA LEU A 769 -6.37 -8.32 -33.43
C LEU A 769 -6.41 -9.07 -34.76
N GLN A 770 -5.37 -9.88 -35.04
CA GLN A 770 -5.28 -10.67 -36.27
C GLN A 770 -6.35 -11.77 -36.34
N SER A 771 -6.56 -12.52 -35.25
CA SER A 771 -7.47 -13.69 -35.21
C SER A 771 -8.95 -13.35 -35.09
N SER A 772 -9.31 -12.06 -35.07
CA SER A 772 -10.70 -11.58 -34.91
C SER A 772 -11.17 -10.71 -36.08
N MET A 773 -10.38 -10.61 -37.14
CA MET A 773 -10.79 -10.02 -38.41
C MET A 773 -11.81 -10.92 -39.08
N ASP A 774 -13.05 -10.45 -39.10
CA ASP A 774 -14.18 -11.09 -39.78
C ASP A 774 -14.64 -10.20 -40.95
N ARG A 775 -15.18 -10.80 -42.00
CA ARG A 775 -15.82 -10.05 -43.10
C ARG A 775 -17.25 -9.70 -42.74
N TYR A 776 -17.62 -8.44 -42.98
CA TYR A 776 -18.92 -7.88 -42.65
C TYR A 776 -19.57 -7.19 -43.85
N SER A 777 -20.85 -7.46 -44.07
CA SER A 777 -21.67 -6.77 -45.08
C SER A 777 -22.15 -5.42 -44.55
N CYS A 778 -22.09 -4.38 -45.39
CA CYS A 778 -22.65 -3.07 -45.11
C CYS A 778 -24.18 -3.12 -44.98
N ALA A 779 -24.75 -2.35 -44.04
CA ALA A 779 -26.19 -2.25 -43.80
C ALA A 779 -26.94 -1.31 -44.77
N GLU A 780 -26.23 -0.58 -45.64
CA GLU A 780 -26.83 0.14 -46.77
C GLU A 780 -27.08 -0.84 -47.92
N GLU A 781 -28.27 -0.80 -48.51
CA GLU A 781 -28.73 -1.88 -49.41
C GLU A 781 -28.10 -1.87 -50.81
N VAL A 782 -27.61 -0.71 -51.31
CA VAL A 782 -26.96 -0.61 -52.63
C VAL A 782 -25.87 0.47 -52.64
N PRO A 783 -24.64 0.20 -53.14
CA PRO A 783 -24.13 -1.10 -53.54
C PRO A 783 -23.74 -1.96 -52.32
N TYR A 784 -23.89 -3.28 -52.44
CA TYR A 784 -23.47 -4.22 -51.38
C TYR A 784 -21.95 -4.22 -51.22
N HIS A 785 -21.45 -3.53 -50.20
CA HIS A 785 -20.03 -3.48 -49.85
C HIS A 785 -19.75 -4.43 -48.69
N GLU A 786 -18.81 -5.36 -48.88
CA GLU A 786 -18.21 -6.12 -47.79
C GLU A 786 -16.91 -5.46 -47.33
N PHE A 787 -16.64 -5.48 -46.02
CA PHE A 787 -15.42 -4.93 -45.43
C PHE A 787 -14.93 -5.82 -44.28
N ASP A 788 -13.61 -5.96 -44.16
CA ASP A 788 -13.00 -6.75 -43.09
C ASP A 788 -12.86 -5.90 -41.83
N VAL A 789 -13.25 -6.43 -40.68
CA VAL A 789 -13.33 -5.69 -39.41
C VAL A 789 -13.07 -6.58 -38.19
N SER A 790 -12.26 -6.07 -37.25
CA SER A 790 -11.96 -6.80 -36.01
C SER A 790 -12.92 -6.46 -34.87
N LYS A 791 -13.66 -7.45 -34.37
CA LYS A 791 -14.51 -7.29 -33.16
C LYS A 791 -13.69 -6.88 -31.94
N PHE A 792 -12.51 -7.49 -31.78
CA PHE A 792 -11.56 -7.15 -30.71
C PHE A 792 -11.11 -5.69 -30.83
N PHE A 793 -10.85 -5.17 -32.03
CA PHE A 793 -10.48 -3.77 -32.22
C PHE A 793 -11.55 -2.84 -31.64
N PHE A 794 -12.81 -2.97 -32.06
CA PHE A 794 -13.88 -2.07 -31.63
C PHE A 794 -14.16 -2.19 -30.12
N GLU A 795 -14.21 -3.41 -29.56
CA GLU A 795 -14.30 -3.60 -28.10
C GLU A 795 -13.11 -2.95 -27.36
N SER A 796 -11.88 -3.14 -27.87
CA SER A 796 -10.66 -2.59 -27.26
C SER A 796 -10.61 -1.06 -27.29
N GLN A 797 -11.37 -0.41 -28.18
CA GLN A 797 -11.51 1.05 -28.24
C GLN A 797 -12.74 1.56 -27.45
N GLY A 798 -13.57 0.66 -26.91
CA GLY A 798 -14.83 0.99 -26.24
C GLY A 798 -15.97 1.36 -27.21
N GLN A 799 -15.85 1.00 -28.49
CA GLN A 799 -16.75 1.42 -29.56
C GLN A 799 -17.68 0.28 -29.99
N ALA A 800 -18.88 0.65 -30.43
CA ALA A 800 -19.79 -0.27 -31.11
C ALA A 800 -19.23 -0.69 -32.48
N MET A 801 -19.51 -1.94 -32.86
CA MET A 801 -19.10 -2.51 -34.14
C MET A 801 -19.74 -1.76 -35.32
N PRO A 802 -19.01 -1.49 -36.42
CA PRO A 802 -19.56 -0.85 -37.61
C PRO A 802 -20.77 -1.60 -38.18
N GLN A 803 -21.81 -0.84 -38.54
CA GLN A 803 -22.92 -1.34 -39.37
C GLN A 803 -22.76 -0.93 -40.85
N LYS A 804 -21.96 0.11 -41.13
CA LYS A 804 -21.67 0.61 -42.48
C LYS A 804 -20.17 0.45 -42.79
N CYS A 805 -19.83 0.21 -44.05
CA CYS A 805 -18.44 0.17 -44.53
C CYS A 805 -17.78 1.58 -44.44
N PRO A 806 -16.44 1.70 -44.58
CA PRO A 806 -15.76 3.00 -44.47
C PRO A 806 -16.32 4.09 -45.39
N GLU A 807 -16.56 3.78 -46.66
CA GLU A 807 -17.09 4.70 -47.67
C GLU A 807 -18.47 5.27 -47.27
N HIS A 808 -19.38 4.39 -46.83
CA HIS A 808 -20.72 4.77 -46.34
C HIS A 808 -20.71 5.40 -44.93
N ARG A 809 -19.55 5.49 -44.26
CA ARG A 809 -19.38 6.21 -42.99
C ARG A 809 -18.83 7.62 -43.19
N GLU A 810 -17.98 7.82 -44.20
CA GLU A 810 -17.44 9.14 -44.54
C GLU A 810 -18.51 10.05 -45.16
N THR A 811 -19.50 9.48 -45.83
CA THR A 811 -20.66 10.19 -46.41
C THR A 811 -21.84 10.38 -45.44
N ASP A 812 -21.82 9.76 -44.26
CA ASP A 812 -22.93 9.84 -43.30
C ASP A 812 -22.88 11.15 -42.48
N PRO A 813 -23.85 12.07 -42.62
CA PRO A 813 -23.83 13.36 -41.93
C PRO A 813 -23.99 13.26 -40.40
N SER A 814 -24.38 12.09 -39.87
CA SER A 814 -24.39 11.83 -38.42
C SER A 814 -23.03 11.40 -37.87
N VAL A 815 -22.10 10.98 -38.74
CA VAL A 815 -20.76 10.46 -38.40
C VAL A 815 -19.64 11.44 -38.77
N SER A 816 -19.87 12.32 -39.76
CA SER A 816 -18.86 13.15 -40.46
C SER A 816 -18.11 14.23 -39.64
N SER A 817 -18.21 14.22 -38.30
CA SER A 817 -17.38 15.05 -37.40
C SER A 817 -16.69 14.29 -36.27
N ALA A 818 -16.85 12.96 -36.16
CA ALA A 818 -16.43 12.20 -34.98
C ALA A 818 -15.40 11.08 -35.23
N ALA A 819 -15.40 10.43 -36.40
CA ALA A 819 -14.49 9.31 -36.67
C ALA A 819 -13.02 9.73 -36.86
N THR A 820 -12.78 10.99 -37.24
CA THR A 820 -11.48 11.51 -37.70
C THR A 820 -10.53 11.94 -36.56
N VAL A 821 -11.07 12.16 -35.35
CA VAL A 821 -10.30 12.73 -34.22
C VAL A 821 -9.48 11.69 -33.44
N GLY A 822 -9.69 10.39 -33.72
CA GLY A 822 -8.92 9.30 -33.12
C GLY A 822 -7.67 8.86 -33.90
N GLY A 823 -7.48 9.30 -35.16
CA GLY A 823 -6.54 8.62 -36.07
C GLY A 823 -5.85 9.40 -37.19
N SER A 824 -6.20 10.67 -37.50
CA SER A 824 -5.63 11.33 -38.70
C SER A 824 -5.07 12.75 -38.54
N LEU A 825 -5.00 13.32 -37.33
CA LEU A 825 -4.40 14.65 -37.12
C LEU A 825 -2.86 14.66 -36.96
N TRP A 826 -2.18 13.51 -37.06
CA TRP A 826 -0.73 13.38 -36.83
C TRP A 826 0.05 12.64 -37.93
N ASN A 827 -0.45 12.65 -39.18
CA ASN A 827 0.35 12.26 -40.36
C ASN A 827 1.10 13.46 -40.97
N ARG A 828 1.92 14.14 -40.15
CA ARG A 828 2.93 15.09 -40.63
C ARG A 828 4.26 14.96 -39.88
N SER A 829 4.70 13.71 -39.68
CA SER A 829 6.13 13.42 -39.56
C SER A 829 6.83 13.85 -40.84
N LYS A 830 7.25 15.12 -40.89
CA LYS A 830 8.36 15.52 -41.78
C LYS A 830 9.51 14.56 -41.51
N SER A 831 10.19 14.14 -42.56
CA SER A 831 11.50 13.51 -42.48
C SER A 831 12.40 14.36 -41.58
N PHE A 832 12.62 13.91 -40.34
CA PHE A 832 13.49 14.60 -39.41
C PHE A 832 14.92 14.21 -39.74
N ASP A 833 15.61 15.15 -40.37
CA ASP A 833 17.03 15.07 -40.66
C ASP A 833 17.83 14.85 -39.37
N PHE A 834 18.82 13.95 -39.42
CA PHE A 834 19.47 13.35 -38.25
C PHE A 834 20.59 14.26 -37.71
N SER A 835 20.24 15.50 -37.34
CA SER A 835 21.18 16.46 -36.74
C SER A 835 21.04 16.54 -35.21
N SER A 836 22.19 16.57 -34.54
CA SER A 836 22.39 16.12 -33.15
C SER A 836 22.05 17.15 -32.05
N LYS A 837 20.88 17.77 -32.10
CA LYS A 837 20.36 18.56 -30.95
C LYS A 837 19.54 17.67 -30.02
N LYS A 838 20.13 17.29 -28.87
CA LYS A 838 19.40 16.71 -27.73
C LYS A 838 18.23 17.64 -27.38
N LYS A 839 16.99 17.21 -27.61
CA LYS A 839 15.81 17.94 -27.13
C LYS A 839 15.70 17.69 -25.61
N SER A 840 15.38 18.74 -24.85
CA SER A 840 15.04 18.63 -23.43
C SER A 840 13.58 18.98 -23.20
N VAL A 841 13.00 18.39 -22.16
CA VAL A 841 11.72 18.80 -21.57
C VAL A 841 12.04 19.66 -20.36
N SER A 842 11.43 20.85 -20.26
CA SER A 842 11.58 21.69 -19.08
C SER A 842 10.93 21.02 -17.86
N GLY A 843 11.66 21.02 -16.75
CA GLY A 843 11.20 20.62 -15.43
C GLY A 843 10.13 21.54 -14.82
N ARG A 844 9.87 22.70 -15.44
CA ARG A 844 8.89 23.70 -14.94
C ARG A 844 7.81 24.03 -15.97
N ALA A 845 7.48 23.10 -16.86
CA ALA A 845 6.57 23.34 -18.00
C ALA A 845 5.06 23.30 -17.64
N TRP A 846 4.73 23.26 -16.35
CA TRP A 846 3.36 23.25 -15.81
C TRP A 846 3.31 24.26 -14.65
N GLY A 847 2.38 25.23 -14.78
CA GLY A 847 2.16 26.34 -13.86
C GLY A 847 0.94 27.13 -14.30
#